data_AF-A0A927U9M3-F1
#
_entry.id   AF-A0A927U9M3-F1
#
_cell.length_a   1.000
_cell.length_b   1.000
_cell.length_c   1.000
_cell.angle_alpha   90.00
_cell.angle_beta   90.00
_cell.angle_gamma   90.00
#
_symmetry.space_group_name_H-M   'P 1'
#
loop_
_entity.id
_entity.type
_entity.pdbx_description
1 polymer ?
#
loop_
_entity_poly.entity_id
_entity_poly.type
_entity_poly.pdbx_seq_one_letter_code
_entity_poly.pdbx_strand_id
1 'polypeptide(L)'
;MKKKLRKALALSAALVFTVMSFIAFPVLEVHAAAVTPETGNIYYIKNKNSGLYLTVENDSSAAGANVVQATGTGSLGQRWILEKNSSTGYYRIHPATDMTGGISLDVANGSSENKTNIQIWSNNGCSAQNFALKPADSNLGYYIATEVSGFNSVVDVTSAKTTTGANVHQYANTGKDNQIWYFESAPWPSSNSSSNSSNSSNNSTSNNSSNNTTPSLQTGYIADGWYYIKNVNSQKYVEVADGKDENGANVQQYQGNGYPCQRWYVTNVGDGYITLKTGMSSGRMMDVTAGKATDGTNVELYNENGKDPQKFKPIKTSTDGVFCLTTKCSGDKQAVDVYGWSTANKGNINTRTYNGLACQQFVFEAINTSSSSSQSSSTASTTTSSALSTVYPQQQINFVNCSDGKYVNDNGTNGGVLTSNGTSATSNRWVLSYVNSGVYRIINAATGYCFTPFSSSVTSGNGVAAAKVTSGDKSQYWKIVAVKNDANGIALNYKIVNYNNTNLALTLSNGSYNLANYNGSTSQCFRVNSYGVEGFAGYSKDMSGREKACITGGVFGQTVTVKSLSDLQKYASGSTPYIIVIGANMSQNALTKVNVGSNKTFVGSYNAHTLNNIHFRNIQSSGNNIYKNITFTHSVSINNNDDIQMYISDGNNFWMNHCSWPGHDMNQDTSIHHNDTDKFLYVGLKANFVSVNDCFFGGHKYGLILGYPGEDGHGTYTGYPCMTISNCYFRQTLTRAPGLMRYGYFHCYNNYVYDFDLGYTPYTDCNIYSEKNYFEAGSHKGCVVNAMDYIGRFTDSGSVLSWDISTAKIAGASSFRPSNNYGYSTRDPQSAKNWTVKYAGAQSGALTYSSN
;
A
#
# COMPACT_ATOMS: atom_id res chain seq x y z
N MET A 1 43.30 -55.70 40.46
CA MET A 1 43.06 -57.04 41.05
C MET A 1 41.59 -57.18 41.46
N LYS A 2 41.10 -58.43 41.53
CA LYS A 2 39.90 -58.96 42.26
C LYS A 2 38.99 -57.91 42.95
N LYS A 3 37.75 -57.71 42.48
CA LYS A 3 36.53 -58.51 42.80
C LYS A 3 35.96 -58.32 44.22
N LYS A 4 34.72 -57.78 44.24
CA LYS A 4 33.50 -58.34 44.91
C LYS A 4 33.38 -58.24 46.44
N LEU A 5 32.20 -58.27 47.08
CA LEU A 5 30.77 -58.10 46.70
C LEU A 5 29.93 -58.48 47.94
N ARG A 6 28.80 -57.80 48.21
CA ARG A 6 27.53 -58.40 48.69
C ARG A 6 26.42 -57.34 48.60
N LYS A 7 25.43 -57.50 47.71
CA LYS A 7 24.13 -58.23 47.86
C LYS A 7 23.10 -57.36 48.61
N ALA A 8 21.82 -57.29 48.28
CA ALA A 8 20.92 -57.94 47.31
C ALA A 8 19.55 -57.19 47.35
N LEU A 9 18.48 -57.38 46.56
CA LEU A 9 17.99 -58.36 45.55
C LEU A 9 17.02 -57.52 44.64
N ALA A 10 17.06 -57.54 43.30
CA ALA A 10 16.25 -58.35 42.37
C ALA A 10 14.71 -58.04 42.35
N LEU A 11 13.96 -58.04 41.23
CA LEU A 11 14.29 -58.17 39.80
C LEU A 11 13.11 -57.76 38.89
N SER A 12 13.43 -57.50 37.60
CA SER A 12 12.65 -57.80 36.38
C SER A 12 11.73 -56.67 35.82
N ALA A 13 11.59 -56.47 34.50
CA ALA A 13 12.03 -57.28 33.34
C ALA A 13 12.42 -56.45 32.08
N ALA A 14 13.13 -57.13 31.17
CA ALA A 14 13.21 -56.95 29.70
C ALA A 14 13.65 -55.61 29.08
N LEU A 15 14.87 -55.63 28.52
CA LEU A 15 15.38 -54.72 27.50
C LEU A 15 14.85 -55.13 26.10
N VAL A 16 14.35 -54.19 25.31
CA VAL A 16 14.25 -54.32 23.85
C VAL A 16 14.91 -53.10 23.21
N PHE A 17 15.89 -53.35 22.35
CA PHE A 17 16.51 -52.31 21.51
C PHE A 17 15.56 -51.99 20.35
N THR A 18 15.06 -50.75 20.30
CA THR A 18 14.42 -50.21 19.10
C THR A 18 15.22 -49.02 18.63
N VAL A 19 15.74 -49.09 17.40
CA VAL A 19 16.39 -47.97 16.74
C VAL A 19 15.32 -46.92 16.45
N MET A 20 15.21 -45.90 17.30
CA MET A 20 14.46 -44.70 16.96
C MET A 20 15.28 -43.90 15.96
N SER A 21 14.92 -44.03 14.69
CA SER A 21 15.21 -42.99 13.70
C SER A 21 14.62 -41.68 14.21
N PHE A 22 15.47 -40.69 14.48
CA PHE A 22 15.02 -39.35 14.80
C PHE A 22 14.30 -38.79 13.58
N ILE A 23 12.97 -38.78 13.62
CA ILE A 23 12.19 -37.94 12.71
C ILE A 23 12.43 -36.51 13.19
N ALA A 24 13.39 -35.84 12.56
CA ALA A 24 13.57 -34.41 12.72
C ALA A 24 12.28 -33.72 12.24
N PHE A 25 11.50 -33.21 13.18
CA PHE A 25 10.53 -32.17 12.85
C PHE A 25 11.32 -30.98 12.28
N PRO A 26 10.89 -30.39 11.16
CA PRO A 26 11.57 -29.21 10.65
C PRO A 26 11.44 -28.10 11.70
N VAL A 27 12.57 -27.76 12.32
CA VAL A 27 12.75 -26.41 12.84
C VAL A 27 12.42 -25.47 11.69
N LEU A 28 11.60 -24.45 11.92
CA LEU A 28 11.30 -23.45 10.91
C LEU A 28 12.56 -22.59 10.72
N GLU A 29 13.55 -23.11 10.02
CA GLU A 29 14.81 -22.44 9.77
C GLU A 29 14.54 -21.14 9.00
N VAL A 30 14.97 -20.02 9.57
CA VAL A 30 14.93 -18.73 8.90
C VAL A 30 15.96 -18.76 7.76
N HIS A 31 15.46 -18.93 6.54
CA HIS A 31 16.22 -18.81 5.30
C HIS A 31 15.59 -17.73 4.43
N ALA A 32 15.62 -16.49 4.89
CA ALA A 32 15.57 -15.36 3.98
C ALA A 32 16.95 -15.19 3.34
N ALA A 33 17.02 -14.80 2.07
CA ALA A 33 18.30 -14.49 1.45
C ALA A 33 18.94 -13.25 2.11
N ALA A 34 20.27 -13.20 2.14
CA ALA A 34 20.99 -11.99 2.52
C ALA A 34 20.62 -10.84 1.56
N VAL A 35 20.45 -9.64 2.11
CA VAL A 35 20.11 -8.41 1.38
C VAL A 35 21.05 -7.29 1.78
N THR A 36 21.11 -6.24 0.95
CA THR A 36 21.83 -5.02 1.30
C THR A 36 21.16 -4.36 2.53
N PRO A 37 21.92 -4.05 3.60
CA PRO A 37 21.40 -3.35 4.77
C PRO A 37 21.10 -1.89 4.46
N GLU A 38 19.82 -1.53 4.59
CA GLU A 38 19.28 -0.20 4.35
C GLU A 38 18.73 0.41 5.65
N THR A 39 18.78 1.73 5.74
CA THR A 39 18.25 2.47 6.90
C THR A 39 16.73 2.44 6.94
N GLY A 40 16.15 2.39 8.14
CA GLY A 40 14.70 2.32 8.36
C GLY A 40 14.08 0.93 8.20
N ASN A 41 14.89 -0.11 7.96
CA ASN A 41 14.45 -1.50 7.85
C ASN A 41 14.86 -2.33 9.07
N ILE A 42 14.18 -3.47 9.25
CA ILE A 42 14.39 -4.43 10.34
C ILE A 42 14.94 -5.76 9.81
N TYR A 43 15.93 -6.32 10.49
CA TYR A 43 16.73 -7.45 10.01
C TYR A 43 17.00 -8.48 11.10
N TYR A 44 17.08 -9.75 10.71
CA TYR A 44 17.85 -10.74 11.43
C TYR A 44 19.32 -10.62 10.98
N ILE A 45 20.27 -10.60 11.92
CA ILE A 45 21.70 -10.42 11.62
C ILE A 45 22.42 -11.74 11.90
N LYS A 46 22.83 -12.46 10.86
CA LYS A 46 23.28 -13.86 10.90
C LYS A 46 24.79 -13.98 10.75
N ASN A 47 25.45 -14.68 11.66
CA ASN A 47 26.88 -14.91 11.61
C ASN A 47 27.24 -15.95 10.55
N LYS A 48 28.23 -15.67 9.71
CA LYS A 48 28.65 -16.57 8.62
C LYS A 48 29.25 -17.89 9.12
N ASN A 49 30.05 -17.86 10.19
CA ASN A 49 30.73 -19.05 10.71
C ASN A 49 29.80 -20.04 11.42
N SER A 50 28.73 -19.57 12.07
CA SER A 50 27.83 -20.41 12.86
C SER A 50 26.43 -20.61 12.27
N GLY A 51 25.98 -19.72 11.37
CA GLY A 51 24.59 -19.64 10.93
C GLY A 51 23.61 -19.13 12.00
N LEU A 52 24.10 -18.71 13.17
CA LEU A 52 23.32 -18.22 14.31
C LEU A 52 23.13 -16.69 14.24
N TYR A 53 22.12 -16.19 14.95
CA TYR A 53 21.69 -14.80 14.87
C TYR A 53 22.15 -13.97 16.07
N LEU A 54 22.57 -12.72 15.81
CA LEU A 54 22.79 -11.70 16.83
C LEU A 54 21.51 -11.53 17.66
N THR A 55 21.60 -11.74 18.97
CA THR A 55 20.46 -11.90 19.85
C THR A 55 20.69 -11.14 21.16
N VAL A 56 19.77 -10.26 21.55
CA VAL A 56 19.70 -9.74 22.92
C VAL A 56 19.26 -10.86 23.85
N GLU A 57 20.03 -11.11 24.90
CA GLU A 57 19.76 -12.18 25.84
C GLU A 57 18.39 -11.99 26.53
N ASN A 58 17.59 -13.06 26.59
CA ASN A 58 16.23 -13.10 27.14
C ASN A 58 15.21 -12.10 26.53
N ASP A 59 15.42 -11.64 25.28
CA ASP A 59 14.60 -10.58 24.65
C ASP A 59 14.48 -9.30 25.50
N SER A 60 15.52 -8.98 26.28
CA SER A 60 15.52 -7.84 27.19
C SER A 60 15.47 -6.48 26.46
N SER A 61 14.86 -5.49 27.10
CA SER A 61 14.92 -4.07 26.73
C SER A 61 15.67 -3.21 27.77
N ALA A 62 16.25 -3.83 28.80
CA ALA A 62 17.02 -3.14 29.83
C ALA A 62 18.42 -2.76 29.33
N ALA A 63 18.84 -1.52 29.61
CA ALA A 63 20.22 -1.09 29.37
C ALA A 63 21.21 -1.96 30.17
N GLY A 64 22.26 -2.43 29.50
CA GLY A 64 23.25 -3.37 30.03
C GLY A 64 22.94 -4.83 29.73
N ALA A 65 21.81 -5.15 29.07
CA ALA A 65 21.54 -6.53 28.67
C ALA A 65 22.54 -7.00 27.61
N ASN A 66 22.98 -8.25 27.76
CA ASN A 66 24.06 -8.83 26.97
C ASN A 66 23.61 -9.18 25.54
N VAL A 67 24.56 -9.18 24.59
CA VAL A 67 24.33 -9.64 23.22
C VAL A 67 25.16 -10.89 22.92
N VAL A 68 24.48 -11.92 22.44
CA VAL A 68 25.03 -13.24 22.14
C VAL A 68 24.67 -13.63 20.69
N GLN A 69 25.21 -14.75 20.19
CA GLN A 69 24.57 -15.45 19.07
C GLN A 69 23.62 -16.53 19.57
N ALA A 70 22.48 -16.74 18.91
CA ALA A 70 21.55 -17.82 19.24
C ALA A 70 20.85 -18.42 18.02
N THR A 71 20.24 -19.60 18.19
CA THR A 71 19.39 -20.24 17.19
C THR A 71 18.22 -19.33 16.80
N GLY A 72 17.93 -19.22 15.51
CA GLY A 72 16.83 -18.37 15.01
C GLY A 72 15.47 -18.89 15.49
N THR A 73 14.84 -18.16 16.41
CA THR A 73 13.46 -18.37 16.87
C THR A 73 12.50 -17.35 16.26
N GLY A 74 13.04 -16.25 15.73
CA GLY A 74 12.26 -15.11 15.24
C GLY A 74 11.78 -14.18 16.36
N SER A 75 12.33 -14.28 17.58
CA SER A 75 11.94 -13.43 18.71
C SER A 75 12.33 -11.96 18.53
N LEU A 76 11.89 -11.08 19.44
CA LEU A 76 12.11 -9.63 19.31
C LEU A 76 13.59 -9.24 19.48
N GLY A 77 14.31 -9.90 20.38
CA GLY A 77 15.75 -9.69 20.61
C GLY A 77 16.64 -10.16 19.46
N GLN A 78 16.11 -10.87 18.47
CA GLN A 78 16.83 -11.28 17.26
C GLN A 78 16.65 -10.32 16.08
N ARG A 79 15.75 -9.35 16.21
CA ARG A 79 15.38 -8.41 15.14
C ARG A 79 16.01 -7.05 15.43
N TRP A 80 16.68 -6.49 14.43
CA TRP A 80 17.51 -5.31 14.56
C TRP A 80 17.14 -4.27 13.52
N ILE A 81 16.81 -3.06 13.96
CA ILE A 81 16.44 -1.92 13.13
C ILE A 81 17.71 -1.11 12.84
N LEU A 82 17.96 -0.79 11.58
CA LEU A 82 19.13 0.00 11.17
C LEU A 82 18.77 1.47 11.00
N GLU A 83 19.50 2.38 11.64
CA GLU A 83 19.34 3.83 11.48
C GLU A 83 20.66 4.47 11.03
N LYS A 84 20.73 4.97 9.80
CA LYS A 84 21.93 5.60 9.24
C LYS A 84 21.95 7.10 9.50
N ASN A 85 22.97 7.57 10.21
CA ASN A 85 23.30 8.98 10.31
C ASN A 85 23.68 9.50 8.91
N SER A 86 22.92 10.47 8.39
CA SER A 86 23.10 11.02 7.04
C SER A 86 24.31 11.92 6.88
N SER A 87 24.87 12.44 7.98
CA SER A 87 26.06 13.31 7.99
C SER A 87 27.37 12.52 8.06
N THR A 88 27.41 11.42 8.82
CA THR A 88 28.63 10.59 8.96
C THR A 88 28.62 9.33 8.09
N GLY A 89 27.44 8.86 7.69
CA GLY A 89 27.25 7.60 6.97
C GLY A 89 27.31 6.35 7.87
N TYR A 90 27.48 6.50 9.19
CA TYR A 90 27.49 5.40 10.16
C TYR A 90 26.08 5.04 10.61
N TYR A 91 25.93 3.85 11.18
CA TYR A 91 24.65 3.26 11.58
C TYR A 91 24.57 3.13 13.10
N ARG A 92 23.40 3.45 13.66
CA ARG A 92 22.91 2.87 14.92
C ARG A 92 22.12 1.61 14.60
N ILE A 93 22.10 0.65 15.53
CA ILE A 93 21.47 -0.66 15.36
C ILE A 93 20.62 -0.93 16.61
N HIS A 94 19.29 -0.87 16.47
CA HIS A 94 18.35 -0.94 17.60
C HIS A 94 17.71 -2.33 17.71
N PRO A 95 17.61 -2.94 18.90
CA PRO A 95 16.86 -4.19 19.07
C PRO A 95 15.35 -3.92 19.00
N ALA A 96 14.58 -4.83 18.40
CA ALA A 96 13.11 -4.70 18.32
C ALA A 96 12.39 -5.00 19.65
N THR A 97 13.13 -5.23 20.73
CA THR A 97 12.64 -5.25 22.11
C THR A 97 12.30 -3.84 22.61
N ASP A 98 12.82 -2.81 21.95
CA ASP A 98 12.40 -1.42 22.11
C ASP A 98 12.13 -0.77 20.73
N MET A 99 10.84 -0.58 20.45
CA MET A 99 10.37 0.06 19.22
C MET A 99 10.41 1.60 19.25
N THR A 100 10.83 2.22 20.35
CA THR A 100 10.94 3.68 20.47
C THR A 100 12.25 4.24 19.94
N GLY A 101 13.28 3.40 19.75
CA GLY A 101 14.63 3.85 19.45
C GLY A 101 15.29 4.54 20.64
N GLY A 102 14.94 4.14 21.87
CA GLY A 102 15.53 4.61 23.12
C GLY A 102 16.81 3.85 23.52
N ILE A 103 17.03 2.66 22.97
CA ILE A 103 18.26 1.85 23.16
C ILE A 103 18.90 1.44 21.82
N SER A 104 20.21 1.13 21.85
CA SER A 104 20.98 0.64 20.69
C SER A 104 21.99 -0.42 21.12
N LEU A 105 22.48 -1.18 20.14
CA LEU A 105 23.75 -1.92 20.22
C LEU A 105 24.87 -0.98 20.67
N ASP A 106 25.68 -1.43 21.62
CA ASP A 106 26.62 -0.58 22.36
C ASP A 106 27.91 -1.35 22.71
N VAL A 107 29.06 -0.71 22.54
CA VAL A 107 30.35 -1.21 23.01
C VAL A 107 30.53 -0.83 24.48
N ALA A 108 30.54 -1.83 25.37
CA ALA A 108 30.45 -1.59 26.80
C ALA A 108 31.50 -0.60 27.35
N ASN A 109 31.02 0.38 28.12
CA ASN A 109 31.78 1.51 28.68
C ASN A 109 32.46 2.43 27.66
N GLY A 110 32.15 2.32 26.36
CA GLY A 110 32.85 3.10 25.31
C GLY A 110 34.35 2.81 25.25
N SER A 111 34.76 1.59 25.59
CA SER A 111 36.16 1.18 25.48
C SER A 111 36.52 0.85 24.02
N SER A 112 37.73 1.21 23.59
CA SER A 112 38.30 0.82 22.30
C SER A 112 39.00 -0.56 22.34
N GLU A 113 39.15 -1.15 23.53
CA GLU A 113 39.93 -2.37 23.75
C GLU A 113 39.29 -3.62 23.14
N ASN A 114 40.16 -4.53 22.69
CA ASN A 114 39.76 -5.85 22.21
C ASN A 114 39.14 -6.69 23.33
N LYS A 115 38.12 -7.48 22.98
CA LYS A 115 37.31 -8.29 23.90
C LYS A 115 36.35 -7.48 24.80
N THR A 116 36.21 -6.18 24.56
CA THR A 116 35.14 -5.39 25.19
C THR A 116 33.78 -5.92 24.74
N ASN A 117 32.85 -6.09 25.70
CA ASN A 117 31.56 -6.70 25.46
C ASN A 117 30.67 -5.88 24.49
N ILE A 118 29.84 -6.55 23.70
CA ILE A 118 28.71 -5.92 23.01
C ILE A 118 27.45 -6.13 23.83
N GLN A 119 26.76 -5.03 24.14
CA GLN A 119 25.54 -5.00 24.93
C GLN A 119 24.48 -4.18 24.19
N ILE A 120 23.30 -4.03 24.79
CA ILE A 120 22.38 -2.93 24.46
C ILE A 120 22.42 -1.86 25.55
N TRP A 121 22.38 -0.58 25.19
CA TRP A 121 22.40 0.53 26.15
C TRP A 121 21.48 1.68 25.72
N SER A 122 21.09 2.52 26.69
CA SER A 122 20.31 3.73 26.43
C SER A 122 21.03 4.69 25.47
N ASN A 123 20.29 5.26 24.53
CA ASN A 123 20.83 6.12 23.51
C ASN A 123 21.41 7.40 24.11
N ASN A 124 22.70 7.60 23.91
CA ASN A 124 23.48 8.69 24.49
C ASN A 124 24.29 9.48 23.45
N GLY A 125 24.25 9.06 22.18
CA GLY A 125 24.92 9.73 21.06
C GLY A 125 26.45 9.58 21.01
N CYS A 126 27.04 8.73 21.86
CA CYS A 126 28.48 8.49 21.86
C CYS A 126 28.92 7.47 20.80
N SER A 127 30.22 7.45 20.50
CA SER A 127 30.84 6.57 19.49
C SER A 127 30.78 5.08 19.82
N ALA A 128 30.38 4.70 21.03
CA ALA A 128 30.11 3.30 21.39
C ALA A 128 28.88 2.71 20.66
N GLN A 129 27.99 3.57 20.15
CA GLN A 129 26.70 3.20 19.54
C GLN A 129 26.69 3.37 18.01
N ASN A 130 27.82 3.79 17.42
CA ASN A 130 27.96 4.06 16.00
C ASN A 130 28.81 2.99 15.30
N PHE A 131 28.30 2.45 14.20
CA PHE A 131 28.89 1.33 13.48
C PHE A 131 29.00 1.60 11.97
N ALA A 132 30.12 1.24 11.35
CA ALA A 132 30.28 1.25 9.90
C ALA A 132 30.10 -0.16 9.34
N LEU A 133 29.15 -0.33 8.40
CA LEU A 133 28.93 -1.60 7.69
C LEU A 133 29.89 -1.68 6.49
N LYS A 134 31.00 -2.40 6.64
CA LYS A 134 32.03 -2.58 5.60
C LYS A 134 31.79 -3.91 4.87
N PRO A 135 31.64 -3.93 3.53
CA PRO A 135 31.49 -5.18 2.78
C PRO A 135 32.65 -6.16 3.06
N ALA A 136 32.33 -7.44 3.22
CA ALA A 136 33.26 -8.50 3.63
C ALA A 136 33.40 -9.63 2.61
N ASP A 137 32.32 -9.98 1.89
CA ASP A 137 32.33 -10.99 0.83
C ASP A 137 31.33 -10.68 -0.31
N SER A 138 31.32 -11.53 -1.34
CA SER A 138 30.45 -11.39 -2.51
C SER A 138 28.98 -11.74 -2.25
N ASN A 139 28.64 -12.30 -1.08
CA ASN A 139 27.32 -12.80 -0.74
C ASN A 139 26.56 -11.81 0.16
N LEU A 140 26.90 -10.52 0.09
CA LEU A 140 26.38 -9.46 0.94
C LEU A 140 26.69 -9.67 2.43
N GLY A 141 27.85 -10.26 2.74
CA GLY A 141 28.40 -10.29 4.09
C GLY A 141 29.06 -8.96 4.45
N TYR A 142 28.95 -8.54 5.71
CA TYR A 142 29.50 -7.29 6.23
C TYR A 142 30.28 -7.48 7.53
N TYR A 143 31.34 -6.71 7.69
CA TYR A 143 31.91 -6.39 9.00
C TYR A 143 31.14 -5.22 9.62
N ILE A 144 30.68 -5.39 10.86
CA ILE A 144 30.06 -4.31 11.64
C ILE A 144 31.18 -3.66 12.47
N ALA A 145 31.83 -2.62 11.93
CA ALA A 145 33.01 -2.00 12.53
C ALA A 145 32.64 -0.90 13.55
N THR A 146 33.28 -0.89 14.72
CA THR A 146 32.92 0.01 15.84
C THR A 146 33.61 1.38 15.72
N GLU A 147 32.87 2.49 15.82
CA GLU A 147 33.47 3.83 15.73
C GLU A 147 34.44 4.10 16.89
N VAL A 148 34.12 3.63 18.09
CA VAL A 148 34.96 3.80 19.29
C VAL A 148 36.37 3.18 19.15
N SER A 149 36.56 2.20 18.27
CA SER A 149 37.89 1.63 17.95
C SER A 149 38.60 2.35 16.80
N GLY A 150 38.04 3.43 16.25
CA GLY A 150 38.46 4.02 14.98
C GLY A 150 38.14 3.12 13.77
N PHE A 151 37.11 2.28 13.89
CA PHE A 151 36.73 1.25 12.91
C PHE A 151 37.78 0.16 12.65
N ASN A 152 38.70 -0.05 13.59
CA ASN A 152 39.73 -1.11 13.57
C ASN A 152 39.21 -2.45 14.13
N SER A 153 38.27 -2.39 15.06
CA SER A 153 37.58 -3.54 15.64
C SER A 153 36.16 -3.68 15.09
N VAL A 154 35.64 -4.92 15.12
CA VAL A 154 34.37 -5.34 14.55
C VAL A 154 33.61 -6.22 15.53
N VAL A 155 32.29 -6.31 15.37
CA VAL A 155 31.42 -7.24 16.11
C VAL A 155 31.83 -8.69 15.79
N ASP A 156 32.33 -9.41 16.80
CA ASP A 156 32.99 -10.73 16.70
C ASP A 156 32.32 -11.73 17.64
N VAL A 157 32.10 -12.97 17.16
CA VAL A 157 31.67 -14.08 18.03
C VAL A 157 32.89 -14.69 18.72
N THR A 158 32.89 -14.61 20.05
CA THR A 158 34.02 -14.96 20.92
C THR A 158 34.63 -16.33 20.58
N SER A 159 35.93 -16.34 20.28
CA SER A 159 36.70 -17.56 19.95
C SER A 159 36.16 -18.36 18.75
N ALA A 160 35.42 -17.72 17.84
CA ALA A 160 34.76 -18.35 16.70
C ALA A 160 33.85 -19.55 17.07
N LYS A 161 33.28 -19.54 18.28
CA LYS A 161 32.33 -20.57 18.72
C LYS A 161 31.11 -20.62 17.80
N THR A 162 30.54 -21.81 17.62
CA THR A 162 29.32 -22.05 16.82
C THR A 162 28.10 -22.44 17.66
N THR A 163 28.22 -22.39 18.99
CA THR A 163 27.13 -22.73 19.92
C THR A 163 26.22 -21.53 20.18
N THR A 164 24.93 -21.80 20.39
CA THR A 164 23.97 -20.83 20.95
C THR A 164 24.43 -20.34 22.33
N GLY A 165 24.15 -19.08 22.65
CA GLY A 165 24.64 -18.42 23.87
C GLY A 165 26.13 -18.05 23.87
N ALA A 166 26.85 -18.18 22.74
CA ALA A 166 28.23 -17.70 22.67
C ALA A 166 28.25 -16.16 22.63
N ASN A 167 29.10 -15.57 23.48
CA ASN A 167 29.17 -14.13 23.69
C ASN A 167 29.66 -13.37 22.46
N VAL A 168 29.12 -12.17 22.24
CA VAL A 168 29.57 -11.24 21.21
C VAL A 168 30.36 -10.09 21.85
N HIS A 169 31.55 -9.84 21.33
CA HIS A 169 32.46 -8.77 21.78
C HIS A 169 32.93 -7.95 20.57
N GLN A 170 33.60 -6.81 20.79
CA GLN A 170 34.41 -6.22 19.72
C GLN A 170 35.79 -6.87 19.70
N TYR A 171 36.32 -7.13 18.51
CA TYR A 171 37.68 -7.59 18.32
C TYR A 171 38.27 -7.03 17.03
N ALA A 172 39.59 -6.86 16.99
CA ALA A 172 40.33 -6.40 15.81
C ALA A 172 39.89 -7.19 14.56
N ASN A 173 39.70 -6.50 13.44
CA ASN A 173 39.29 -7.16 12.21
C ASN A 173 40.41 -8.10 11.70
N THR A 174 40.15 -9.40 11.73
CA THR A 174 41.05 -10.47 11.26
C THR A 174 40.57 -11.11 9.96
N GLY A 175 39.44 -10.65 9.40
CA GLY A 175 38.86 -11.17 8.17
C GLY A 175 38.26 -12.58 8.28
N LYS A 176 38.01 -13.07 9.49
CA LYS A 176 37.48 -14.42 9.74
C LYS A 176 35.96 -14.47 9.69
N ASP A 177 35.41 -15.61 9.32
CA ASP A 177 33.96 -15.80 9.16
C ASP A 177 33.15 -15.55 10.44
N ASN A 178 33.75 -15.65 11.64
CA ASN A 178 33.09 -15.30 12.90
C ASN A 178 32.88 -13.79 13.11
N GLN A 179 33.42 -12.96 12.21
CA GLN A 179 33.29 -11.50 12.16
C GLN A 179 32.41 -11.00 11.00
N ILE A 180 31.92 -11.92 10.16
CA ILE A 180 31.12 -11.60 8.97
C ILE A 180 29.64 -11.87 9.26
N TRP A 181 28.81 -10.88 8.98
CA TRP A 181 27.38 -10.91 9.26
C TRP A 181 26.56 -10.67 7.98
N TYR A 182 25.56 -11.52 7.76
CA TYR A 182 24.54 -11.36 6.71
C TYR A 182 23.29 -10.72 7.29
N PHE A 183 22.71 -9.77 6.55
CA PHE A 183 21.44 -9.13 6.92
C PHE A 183 20.30 -9.82 6.17
N GLU A 184 19.41 -10.49 6.91
CA GLU A 184 18.23 -11.17 6.38
C GLU A 184 16.98 -10.37 6.79
N SER A 185 16.05 -10.08 5.87
CA SER A 185 14.88 -9.24 6.20
C SER A 185 13.99 -9.87 7.28
N ALA A 186 13.71 -9.12 8.35
CA ALA A 186 12.83 -9.55 9.43
C ALA A 186 11.40 -8.96 9.30
N PRO A 187 10.39 -9.58 9.92
CA PRO A 187 9.08 -8.95 10.11
C PRO A 187 9.13 -7.94 11.27
N TRP A 188 8.46 -6.80 11.11
CA TRP A 188 8.22 -5.87 12.21
C TRP A 188 7.41 -6.52 13.36
N PRO A 189 7.56 -6.07 14.62
CA PRO A 189 6.72 -6.53 15.72
C PRO A 189 5.26 -6.14 15.52
N SER A 190 4.34 -7.09 15.66
CA SER A 190 2.90 -6.82 15.66
C SER A 190 2.46 -6.30 17.03
N SER A 191 1.80 -5.15 17.09
CA SER A 191 1.28 -4.54 18.32
C SER A 191 0.07 -5.30 18.89
N ASN A 192 0.31 -6.43 19.55
CA ASN A 192 -0.69 -7.08 20.39
C ASN A 192 -0.03 -7.66 21.65
N SER A 193 0.22 -6.79 22.63
CA SER A 193 0.79 -7.14 23.94
C SER A 193 0.31 -6.15 24.98
N SER A 194 -0.86 -6.43 25.57
CA SER A 194 -1.33 -5.76 26.78
C SER A 194 -0.51 -6.24 27.98
N SER A 195 0.65 -5.62 28.19
CA SER A 195 1.48 -5.84 29.38
C SER A 195 0.83 -5.21 30.61
N ASN A 196 -0.14 -5.91 31.22
CA ASN A 196 -0.72 -5.49 32.49
C ASN A 196 0.15 -6.00 33.66
N SER A 197 1.04 -5.16 34.18
CA SER A 197 1.83 -5.48 35.36
C SER A 197 1.00 -5.28 36.63
N SER A 198 0.77 -6.35 37.39
CA SER A 198 0.34 -6.27 38.79
C SER A 198 0.93 -7.43 39.57
N ASN A 199 1.44 -7.13 40.75
CA ASN A 199 2.26 -8.00 41.58
C ASN A 199 1.40 -8.86 42.53
N SER A 200 1.75 -10.14 42.77
CA SER A 200 1.89 -10.74 44.13
C SER A 200 2.05 -12.27 44.14
N SER A 201 3.18 -12.74 44.70
CA SER A 201 3.37 -13.91 45.61
C SER A 201 2.73 -15.31 45.35
N ASN A 202 3.60 -16.33 45.41
CA ASN A 202 3.44 -17.70 45.99
C ASN A 202 2.08 -18.44 45.85
N ASN A 203 2.04 -19.68 45.36
CA ASN A 203 2.73 -20.84 45.97
C ASN A 203 2.76 -22.05 45.01
N SER A 204 3.60 -23.04 45.31
CA SER A 204 3.64 -24.33 44.61
C SER A 204 2.39 -25.19 44.87
N THR A 205 1.88 -25.85 43.83
CA THR A 205 1.45 -27.26 43.91
C THR A 205 1.26 -27.81 42.50
N SER A 206 1.81 -29.00 42.23
CA SER A 206 1.49 -29.75 41.02
C SER A 206 0.07 -30.31 41.11
N ASN A 207 -0.72 -30.19 40.05
CA ASN A 207 -1.67 -31.25 39.73
C ASN A 207 -1.86 -31.43 38.22
N ASN A 208 -2.07 -32.69 37.85
CA ASN A 208 -1.88 -33.18 36.50
C ASN A 208 -3.21 -33.19 35.74
N SER A 209 -3.35 -32.37 34.70
CA SER A 209 -4.46 -32.46 33.74
C SER A 209 -3.93 -32.30 32.32
N SER A 210 -4.01 -33.39 31.56
CA SER A 210 -3.61 -33.50 30.16
C SER A 210 -4.36 -32.52 29.24
N ASN A 211 -3.67 -31.48 28.76
CA ASN A 211 -4.17 -30.65 27.66
C ASN A 211 -3.54 -31.09 26.34
N ASN A 212 -4.28 -31.95 25.65
CA ASN A 212 -4.01 -32.39 24.29
C ASN A 212 -4.44 -31.28 23.31
N THR A 213 -3.56 -30.31 23.03
CA THR A 213 -3.89 -29.16 22.17
C THR A 213 -3.83 -29.54 20.68
N THR A 214 -4.98 -29.92 20.14
CA THR A 214 -5.25 -29.98 18.69
C THR A 214 -4.89 -28.64 18.02
N PRO A 215 -4.34 -28.62 16.79
CA PRO A 215 -4.14 -27.37 16.06
C PRO A 215 -5.47 -26.62 15.88
N SER A 216 -5.55 -25.38 16.37
CA SER A 216 -6.76 -24.57 16.25
C SER A 216 -6.95 -24.10 14.81
N LEU A 217 -7.99 -24.60 14.14
CA LEU A 217 -8.36 -24.15 12.80
C LEU A 217 -8.68 -22.65 12.82
N GLN A 218 -7.99 -21.86 11.98
CA GLN A 218 -8.20 -20.42 11.96
C GLN A 218 -9.48 -20.08 11.19
N THR A 219 -10.47 -19.55 11.90
CA THR A 219 -11.71 -19.06 11.30
C THR A 219 -11.44 -17.94 10.28
N GLY A 220 -12.06 -18.07 9.11
CA GLY A 220 -12.10 -17.07 8.05
C GLY A 220 -13.33 -16.18 8.16
N TYR A 221 -13.27 -15.01 7.52
CA TYR A 221 -14.40 -14.09 7.43
C TYR A 221 -14.78 -13.91 5.95
N ILE A 222 -16.07 -14.10 5.66
CA ILE A 222 -16.67 -13.87 4.35
C ILE A 222 -17.76 -12.83 4.59
N ALA A 223 -17.71 -11.69 3.89
CA ALA A 223 -18.65 -10.61 4.12
C ALA A 223 -20.07 -10.98 3.66
N ASP A 224 -21.09 -10.38 4.26
CA ASP A 224 -22.48 -10.56 3.83
C ASP A 224 -22.67 -10.10 2.37
N GLY A 225 -23.49 -10.81 1.60
CA GLY A 225 -23.73 -10.50 0.20
C GLY A 225 -24.04 -11.72 -0.67
N TRP A 226 -24.36 -11.47 -1.94
CA TRP A 226 -24.54 -12.54 -2.94
C TRP A 226 -23.20 -13.04 -3.48
N TYR A 227 -23.05 -14.34 -3.65
CA TYR A 227 -21.86 -14.99 -4.19
C TYR A 227 -22.20 -16.14 -5.15
N TYR A 228 -21.28 -16.43 -6.07
CA TYR A 228 -21.10 -17.77 -6.63
C TYR A 228 -20.01 -18.49 -5.83
N ILE A 229 -20.23 -19.74 -5.43
CA ILE A 229 -19.28 -20.52 -4.61
C ILE A 229 -18.59 -21.53 -5.52
N LYS A 230 -17.28 -21.38 -5.77
CA LYS A 230 -16.52 -22.19 -6.75
C LYS A 230 -15.56 -23.14 -6.06
N ASN A 231 -15.62 -24.43 -6.35
CA ASN A 231 -14.64 -25.40 -5.85
C ASN A 231 -13.28 -25.24 -6.54
N VAL A 232 -12.19 -25.34 -5.76
CA VAL A 232 -10.81 -25.15 -6.25
C VAL A 232 -10.33 -26.29 -7.14
N ASN A 233 -10.69 -27.54 -6.84
CA ASN A 233 -10.28 -28.71 -7.63
C ASN A 233 -10.98 -28.76 -9.00
N SER A 234 -12.31 -28.59 -9.05
CA SER A 234 -13.11 -28.78 -10.25
C SER A 234 -13.31 -27.51 -11.10
N GLN A 235 -13.03 -26.33 -10.51
CA GLN A 235 -13.37 -25.00 -11.04
C GLN A 235 -14.87 -24.85 -11.41
N LYS A 236 -15.74 -25.61 -10.72
CA LYS A 236 -17.20 -25.59 -10.89
C LYS A 236 -17.89 -24.94 -9.70
N TYR A 237 -19.11 -24.47 -9.92
CA TYR A 237 -19.90 -23.73 -8.95
C TYR A 237 -20.88 -24.64 -8.24
N VAL A 238 -21.04 -24.43 -6.93
CA VAL A 238 -22.07 -25.06 -6.10
C VAL A 238 -23.44 -24.55 -6.53
N GLU A 239 -24.34 -25.47 -6.86
CA GLU A 239 -25.69 -25.16 -7.34
C GLU A 239 -26.74 -26.12 -6.77
N VAL A 240 -28.01 -25.72 -6.82
CA VAL A 240 -29.13 -26.65 -6.64
C VAL A 240 -29.41 -27.39 -7.95
N ALA A 241 -29.43 -28.72 -7.88
CA ALA A 241 -29.52 -29.60 -9.02
C ALA A 241 -30.78 -29.36 -9.86
N ASP A 242 -30.57 -29.23 -11.17
CA ASP A 242 -31.61 -28.99 -12.18
C ASP A 242 -32.53 -27.78 -11.88
N GLY A 243 -32.09 -26.86 -11.01
CA GLY A 243 -32.87 -25.69 -10.56
C GLY A 243 -34.10 -26.04 -9.71
N LYS A 244 -34.15 -27.23 -9.11
CA LYS A 244 -35.34 -27.73 -8.41
C LYS A 244 -35.55 -27.01 -7.08
N ASP A 245 -36.50 -26.09 -7.02
CA ASP A 245 -36.72 -25.26 -5.84
C ASP A 245 -37.74 -25.88 -4.84
N GLU A 246 -37.32 -26.93 -4.13
CA GLU A 246 -38.10 -27.64 -3.10
C GLU A 246 -37.21 -28.16 -1.94
N ASN A 247 -37.83 -28.57 -0.82
CA ASN A 247 -37.10 -29.21 0.28
C ASN A 247 -36.56 -30.58 -0.14
N GLY A 248 -35.30 -30.87 0.20
CA GLY A 248 -34.62 -32.10 -0.20
C GLY A 248 -34.08 -32.06 -1.63
N ALA A 249 -34.17 -30.92 -2.33
CA ALA A 249 -33.49 -30.76 -3.61
C ALA A 249 -31.97 -30.81 -3.43
N ASN A 250 -31.30 -31.55 -4.30
CA ASN A 250 -29.89 -31.88 -4.11
C ASN A 250 -28.97 -30.68 -4.39
N VAL A 251 -27.89 -30.52 -3.61
CA VAL A 251 -26.81 -29.57 -3.92
C VAL A 251 -25.67 -30.31 -4.63
N GLN A 252 -25.26 -29.80 -5.78
CA GLN A 252 -24.24 -30.38 -6.66
C GLN A 252 -23.26 -29.30 -7.15
N GLN A 253 -22.25 -29.69 -7.91
CA GLN A 253 -21.43 -28.76 -8.69
C GLN A 253 -21.77 -28.79 -10.19
N TYR A 254 -21.68 -27.65 -10.86
CA TYR A 254 -21.85 -27.55 -12.30
C TYR A 254 -21.01 -26.40 -12.91
N GLN A 255 -20.87 -26.40 -14.22
CA GLN A 255 -20.26 -25.29 -14.95
C GLN A 255 -21.00 -23.97 -14.68
N GLY A 256 -20.27 -22.86 -14.63
CA GLY A 256 -20.87 -21.54 -14.44
C GLY A 256 -21.87 -21.21 -15.55
N ASN A 257 -23.13 -21.02 -15.18
CA ASN A 257 -24.24 -20.65 -16.07
C ASN A 257 -24.95 -19.37 -15.60
N GLY A 258 -24.67 -18.90 -14.37
CA GLY A 258 -25.16 -17.62 -13.84
C GLY A 258 -26.61 -17.65 -13.33
N TYR A 259 -27.34 -18.76 -13.48
CA TYR A 259 -28.73 -18.89 -13.07
C TYR A 259 -28.92 -18.77 -11.54
N PRO A 260 -30.14 -18.43 -11.06
CA PRO A 260 -30.47 -18.30 -9.65
C PRO A 260 -30.06 -19.50 -8.76
N CYS A 261 -30.06 -20.72 -9.30
CA CYS A 261 -29.66 -21.94 -8.60
C CYS A 261 -28.17 -21.99 -8.21
N GLN A 262 -27.31 -21.18 -8.83
CA GLN A 262 -25.87 -21.09 -8.51
C GLN A 262 -25.52 -19.93 -7.56
N ARG A 263 -26.51 -19.10 -7.22
CA ARG A 263 -26.34 -17.89 -6.40
C ARG A 263 -26.62 -18.21 -4.93
N TRP A 264 -25.73 -17.76 -4.05
CA TRP A 264 -25.84 -17.96 -2.61
C TRP A 264 -25.64 -16.65 -1.86
N TYR A 265 -26.59 -16.24 -1.03
CA TYR A 265 -26.41 -15.10 -0.12
C TYR A 265 -25.76 -15.60 1.17
N VAL A 266 -24.60 -15.04 1.49
CA VAL A 266 -23.91 -15.21 2.77
C VAL A 266 -24.50 -14.24 3.79
N THR A 267 -24.84 -14.76 4.96
CA THR A 267 -25.14 -13.96 6.16
C THR A 267 -24.30 -14.45 7.32
N ASN A 268 -23.56 -13.57 7.99
CA ASN A 268 -22.84 -13.86 9.23
C ASN A 268 -23.83 -13.92 10.41
N VAL A 269 -23.78 -15.00 11.19
CA VAL A 269 -24.74 -15.28 12.29
C VAL A 269 -24.08 -15.41 13.67
N GLY A 270 -22.88 -14.84 13.83
CA GLY A 270 -22.10 -14.90 15.08
C GLY A 270 -21.23 -16.15 15.21
N ASP A 271 -20.34 -16.16 16.21
CA ASP A 271 -19.38 -17.23 16.52
C ASP A 271 -18.52 -17.73 15.34
N GLY A 272 -18.34 -16.89 14.31
CA GLY A 272 -17.65 -17.24 13.07
C GLY A 272 -18.45 -18.13 12.10
N TYR A 273 -19.75 -18.32 12.33
CA TYR A 273 -20.63 -19.06 11.42
C TYR A 273 -21.31 -18.12 10.41
N ILE A 274 -21.51 -18.64 9.21
CA ILE A 274 -22.34 -18.10 8.16
C ILE A 274 -23.52 -19.04 7.84
N THR A 275 -24.56 -18.50 7.24
CA THR A 275 -25.62 -19.26 6.56
C THR A 275 -25.60 -18.97 5.06
N LEU A 276 -26.09 -19.90 4.23
CA LEU A 276 -26.08 -19.79 2.77
C LEU A 276 -27.49 -19.93 2.20
N LYS A 277 -28.08 -18.83 1.75
CA LYS A 277 -29.44 -18.77 1.17
C LYS A 277 -29.41 -18.82 -0.35
N THR A 278 -30.22 -19.67 -1.00
CA THR A 278 -30.29 -19.74 -2.47
C THR A 278 -30.83 -18.45 -3.10
N GLY A 279 -30.39 -18.15 -4.32
CA GLY A 279 -30.93 -17.07 -5.15
C GLY A 279 -32.22 -17.41 -5.89
N MET A 280 -32.71 -18.65 -5.79
CA MET A 280 -34.02 -19.06 -6.30
C MET A 280 -35.17 -18.45 -5.49
N SER A 281 -36.39 -18.47 -6.04
CA SER A 281 -37.53 -17.69 -5.52
C SER A 281 -38.00 -18.09 -4.13
N SER A 282 -37.69 -19.29 -3.65
CA SER A 282 -38.02 -19.70 -2.27
C SER A 282 -37.18 -19.05 -1.18
N GLY A 283 -35.96 -18.61 -1.49
CA GLY A 283 -35.00 -18.17 -0.48
C GLY A 283 -34.66 -19.22 0.58
N ARG A 284 -34.70 -20.53 0.25
CA ARG A 284 -34.27 -21.63 1.13
C ARG A 284 -32.77 -21.66 1.40
N MET A 285 -32.37 -22.44 2.40
CA MET A 285 -31.00 -22.54 2.89
C MET A 285 -30.29 -23.81 2.41
N MET A 286 -28.97 -23.73 2.28
CA MET A 286 -28.10 -24.92 2.24
C MET A 286 -28.17 -25.63 3.61
N ASP A 287 -28.49 -26.92 3.60
CA ASP A 287 -28.75 -27.73 4.79
C ASP A 287 -28.01 -29.08 4.70
N VAL A 288 -27.47 -29.56 5.81
CA VAL A 288 -26.87 -30.90 5.90
C VAL A 288 -27.96 -31.91 6.25
N THR A 289 -28.33 -32.79 5.31
CA THR A 289 -29.53 -33.65 5.40
C THR A 289 -29.74 -34.28 6.78
N ALA A 290 -30.87 -33.94 7.41
CA ALA A 290 -31.28 -34.39 8.75
C ALA A 290 -30.26 -34.11 9.89
N GLY A 291 -29.31 -33.19 9.67
CA GLY A 291 -28.30 -32.79 10.65
C GLY A 291 -27.29 -33.88 11.05
N LYS A 292 -27.12 -34.92 10.23
CA LYS A 292 -26.26 -36.06 10.58
C LYS A 292 -24.78 -35.70 10.52
N ALA A 293 -24.06 -35.99 11.59
CA ALA A 293 -22.61 -35.81 11.70
C ALA A 293 -21.83 -37.07 11.25
N THR A 294 -22.09 -37.54 10.03
CA THR A 294 -21.51 -38.78 9.47
C THR A 294 -20.92 -38.54 8.08
N ASP A 295 -19.76 -39.13 7.79
CA ASP A 295 -19.10 -38.94 6.50
C ASP A 295 -19.94 -39.47 5.35
N GLY A 296 -20.10 -38.66 4.31
CA GLY A 296 -20.99 -38.94 3.19
C GLY A 296 -22.39 -38.34 3.31
N THR A 297 -22.78 -37.74 4.44
CA THR A 297 -24.09 -37.10 4.59
C THR A 297 -24.26 -35.98 3.56
N ASN A 298 -25.38 -36.02 2.85
CA ASN A 298 -25.69 -35.15 1.72
C ASN A 298 -25.88 -33.68 2.13
N VAL A 299 -25.70 -32.77 1.18
CA VAL A 299 -26.10 -31.37 1.30
C VAL A 299 -27.30 -31.11 0.39
N GLU A 300 -28.36 -30.53 0.95
CA GLU A 300 -29.64 -30.31 0.29
C GLU A 300 -30.12 -28.86 0.46
N LEU A 301 -31.18 -28.52 -0.26
CA LEU A 301 -31.95 -27.30 -0.05
C LEU A 301 -33.06 -27.58 0.96
N TYR A 302 -33.19 -26.75 2.00
CA TYR A 302 -34.27 -26.87 2.98
C TYR A 302 -34.78 -25.51 3.47
N ASN A 303 -36.05 -25.45 3.88
CA ASN A 303 -36.65 -24.27 4.51
C ASN A 303 -35.81 -23.78 5.70
N GLU A 304 -35.65 -22.46 5.82
CA GLU A 304 -34.97 -21.83 6.96
C GLU A 304 -35.59 -22.32 8.28
N ASN A 305 -34.74 -22.84 9.17
CA ASN A 305 -35.16 -23.41 10.44
C ASN A 305 -34.28 -22.98 11.63
N GLY A 306 -33.22 -22.20 11.38
CA GLY A 306 -32.32 -21.65 12.40
C GLY A 306 -31.44 -22.66 13.13
N LYS A 307 -31.49 -23.95 12.75
CA LYS A 307 -30.73 -25.02 13.40
C LYS A 307 -29.31 -25.12 12.83
N ASP A 308 -28.48 -25.89 13.52
CA ASP A 308 -27.06 -26.04 13.19
C ASP A 308 -26.73 -26.74 11.85
N PRO A 309 -27.61 -27.53 11.21
CA PRO A 309 -27.39 -28.03 9.85
C PRO A 309 -27.30 -26.95 8.77
N GLN A 310 -27.78 -25.73 9.05
CA GLN A 310 -27.78 -24.59 8.12
C GLN A 310 -26.62 -23.61 8.36
N LYS A 311 -25.71 -23.94 9.29
CA LYS A 311 -24.63 -23.06 9.76
C LYS A 311 -23.25 -23.66 9.45
N PHE A 312 -22.44 -22.89 8.75
CA PHE A 312 -21.12 -23.27 8.26
C PHE A 312 -20.07 -22.30 8.78
N LYS A 313 -18.92 -22.77 9.24
CA LYS A 313 -17.80 -21.95 9.69
C LYS A 313 -16.74 -21.91 8.58
N PRO A 314 -16.42 -20.74 8.00
CA PRO A 314 -15.31 -20.63 7.07
C PRO A 314 -14.00 -20.89 7.82
N ILE A 315 -13.19 -21.82 7.33
CA ILE A 315 -11.84 -22.09 7.82
C ILE A 315 -10.86 -21.62 6.75
N LYS A 316 -9.88 -20.80 7.13
CA LYS A 316 -8.84 -20.34 6.20
C LYS A 316 -7.97 -21.50 5.75
N THR A 317 -7.54 -21.44 4.49
CA THR A 317 -6.47 -22.31 3.97
C THR A 317 -5.15 -21.55 3.92
N SER A 318 -4.08 -22.19 3.44
CA SER A 318 -2.81 -21.52 3.11
C SER A 318 -2.91 -20.53 1.95
N THR A 319 -4.02 -20.52 1.22
CA THR A 319 -4.26 -19.65 0.06
C THR A 319 -5.29 -18.59 0.43
N ASP A 320 -4.92 -17.31 0.28
CA ASP A 320 -5.84 -16.21 0.60
C ASP A 320 -7.09 -16.22 -0.31
N GLY A 321 -8.24 -15.85 0.25
CA GLY A 321 -9.54 -15.94 -0.42
C GLY A 321 -10.09 -17.36 -0.66
N VAL A 322 -9.37 -18.42 -0.23
CA VAL A 322 -9.81 -19.82 -0.32
C VAL A 322 -10.17 -20.35 1.07
N PHE A 323 -11.38 -20.89 1.19
CA PHE A 323 -11.96 -21.36 2.44
C PHE A 323 -12.40 -22.82 2.36
N CYS A 324 -12.30 -23.55 3.47
CA CYS A 324 -13.13 -24.72 3.73
C CYS A 324 -14.36 -24.29 4.55
N LEU A 325 -15.45 -25.06 4.49
CA LEU A 325 -16.69 -24.75 5.22
C LEU A 325 -17.00 -25.88 6.20
N THR A 326 -16.61 -25.77 7.47
CA THR A 326 -16.92 -26.79 8.48
C THR A 326 -18.36 -26.67 8.98
N THR A 327 -19.03 -27.79 9.26
CA THR A 327 -20.46 -27.80 9.58
C THR A 327 -20.71 -27.72 11.09
N LYS A 328 -21.62 -26.83 11.55
CA LYS A 328 -21.90 -26.69 12.98
C LYS A 328 -22.51 -27.95 13.58
N CYS A 329 -23.37 -28.65 12.83
CA CYS A 329 -23.96 -29.93 13.24
C CYS A 329 -22.95 -31.06 13.51
N SER A 330 -21.72 -30.99 12.97
CA SER A 330 -20.64 -31.94 13.28
C SER A 330 -19.73 -31.49 14.42
N GLY A 331 -19.96 -30.31 14.99
CA GLY A 331 -19.02 -29.66 15.92
C GLY A 331 -17.72 -29.26 15.24
N ASP A 332 -17.81 -28.72 14.02
CA ASP A 332 -16.71 -28.32 13.13
C ASP A 332 -15.76 -29.46 12.68
N LYS A 333 -16.15 -30.73 12.85
CA LYS A 333 -15.32 -31.91 12.51
C LYS A 333 -15.37 -32.31 11.04
N GLN A 334 -16.46 -31.97 10.37
CA GLN A 334 -16.68 -32.25 8.95
C GLN A 334 -16.80 -30.93 8.17
N ALA A 335 -16.43 -30.96 6.90
CA ALA A 335 -16.58 -29.86 5.96
C ALA A 335 -17.39 -30.25 4.72
N VAL A 336 -17.91 -29.23 4.03
CA VAL A 336 -18.47 -29.35 2.69
C VAL A 336 -17.41 -29.92 1.74
N ASP A 337 -17.75 -30.96 0.98
CA ASP A 337 -16.85 -31.78 0.18
C ASP A 337 -17.47 -32.07 -1.20
N VAL A 338 -16.67 -32.02 -2.27
CA VAL A 338 -17.06 -32.51 -3.59
C VAL A 338 -16.82 -34.01 -3.64
N TYR A 339 -17.90 -34.79 -3.59
CA TYR A 339 -17.84 -36.24 -3.45
C TYR A 339 -16.93 -36.90 -4.51
N GLY A 340 -16.05 -37.78 -4.03
CA GLY A 340 -15.12 -38.53 -4.87
C GLY A 340 -14.10 -37.65 -5.60
N TRP A 341 -13.88 -36.40 -5.16
CA TRP A 341 -13.04 -35.41 -5.87
C TRP A 341 -13.49 -35.15 -7.31
N SER A 342 -14.78 -35.36 -7.60
CA SER A 342 -15.31 -35.26 -8.96
C SER A 342 -14.95 -33.92 -9.60
N THR A 343 -14.50 -33.95 -10.85
CA THR A 343 -14.33 -32.76 -11.69
C THR A 343 -15.43 -32.65 -12.74
N ALA A 344 -16.42 -33.54 -12.73
CA ALA A 344 -17.55 -33.54 -13.67
C ALA A 344 -18.67 -32.58 -13.22
N ASN A 345 -19.50 -32.16 -14.18
CA ASN A 345 -20.83 -31.60 -13.89
C ASN A 345 -21.67 -32.64 -13.16
N LYS A 346 -22.59 -32.20 -12.29
CA LYS A 346 -23.40 -33.07 -11.40
C LYS A 346 -22.57 -33.88 -10.39
N GLY A 347 -21.34 -33.45 -10.10
CA GLY A 347 -20.59 -33.96 -8.95
C GLY A 347 -21.29 -33.56 -7.64
N ASN A 348 -21.58 -34.54 -6.78
CA ASN A 348 -22.40 -34.30 -5.59
C ASN A 348 -21.68 -33.45 -4.53
N ILE A 349 -22.40 -32.55 -3.85
CA ILE A 349 -21.88 -31.89 -2.64
C ILE A 349 -22.39 -32.65 -1.42
N ASN A 350 -21.45 -33.08 -0.58
CA ASN A 350 -21.76 -33.76 0.68
C ASN A 350 -20.88 -33.21 1.80
N THR A 351 -20.90 -33.89 2.95
CA THR A 351 -20.05 -33.59 4.09
C THR A 351 -19.05 -34.71 4.34
N ARG A 352 -17.83 -34.35 4.74
CA ARG A 352 -16.77 -35.31 5.05
C ARG A 352 -15.80 -34.76 6.10
N THR A 353 -15.12 -35.64 6.84
CA THR A 353 -14.08 -35.30 7.82
C THR A 353 -13.16 -34.23 7.24
N TYR A 354 -12.97 -33.14 8.00
CA TYR A 354 -12.14 -32.03 7.57
C TYR A 354 -10.71 -32.51 7.33
N ASN A 355 -10.22 -32.30 6.11
CA ASN A 355 -8.84 -32.61 5.70
C ASN A 355 -8.16 -31.42 5.00
N GLY A 356 -8.90 -30.35 4.69
CA GLY A 356 -8.36 -29.13 4.09
C GLY A 356 -7.91 -29.28 2.63
N LEU A 357 -8.17 -30.42 1.98
CA LEU A 357 -7.72 -30.73 0.63
C LEU A 357 -8.65 -30.11 -0.43
N ALA A 358 -8.22 -30.06 -1.70
CA ALA A 358 -8.86 -29.26 -2.75
C ALA A 358 -10.33 -29.61 -3.06
N CYS A 359 -10.82 -30.81 -2.72
CA CYS A 359 -12.25 -31.16 -2.76
C CYS A 359 -13.11 -30.41 -1.73
N GLN A 360 -12.50 -29.90 -0.65
CA GLN A 360 -13.13 -29.13 0.42
C GLN A 360 -12.82 -27.62 0.34
N GLN A 361 -12.05 -27.18 -0.66
CA GLN A 361 -11.63 -25.79 -0.82
C GLN A 361 -12.53 -25.04 -1.81
N PHE A 362 -13.02 -23.87 -1.40
CA PHE A 362 -13.94 -23.04 -2.17
C PHE A 362 -13.51 -21.57 -2.19
N VAL A 363 -13.76 -20.91 -3.33
CA VAL A 363 -13.64 -19.46 -3.53
C VAL A 363 -15.05 -18.86 -3.58
N PHE A 364 -15.25 -17.74 -2.89
CA PHE A 364 -16.50 -16.99 -2.87
C PHE A 364 -16.39 -15.79 -3.82
N GLU A 365 -17.05 -15.85 -4.98
CA GLU A 365 -17.03 -14.82 -6.02
C GLU A 365 -18.26 -13.91 -5.90
N ALA A 366 -18.07 -12.67 -5.45
CA ALA A 366 -19.16 -11.75 -5.14
C ALA A 366 -19.99 -11.33 -6.37
N ILE A 367 -21.31 -11.21 -6.17
CA ILE A 367 -22.30 -10.80 -7.18
C ILE A 367 -22.81 -9.41 -6.83
N ASN A 368 -22.38 -8.40 -7.58
CA ASN A 368 -22.78 -7.01 -7.36
C ASN A 368 -24.22 -6.78 -7.86
N THR A 369 -25.17 -6.58 -6.94
CA THR A 369 -26.58 -6.33 -7.27
C THR A 369 -26.91 -4.84 -7.36
N SER A 370 -26.85 -4.28 -8.57
CA SER A 370 -27.48 -2.98 -8.88
C SER A 370 -28.92 -3.21 -9.34
N SER A 371 -29.91 -2.79 -8.53
CA SER A 371 -31.33 -3.00 -8.83
C SER A 371 -31.87 -1.98 -9.85
N SER A 372 -32.48 -2.47 -10.92
CA SER A 372 -33.12 -1.67 -11.97
C SER A 372 -34.64 -1.61 -11.83
N SER A 373 -35.24 -0.44 -12.08
CA SER A 373 -36.68 -0.29 -12.32
C SER A 373 -36.94 0.37 -13.69
N SER A 374 -37.84 -0.23 -14.48
CA SER A 374 -38.31 0.20 -15.81
C SER A 374 -39.08 1.53 -15.79
N GLN A 375 -39.30 2.28 -16.88
CA GLN A 375 -39.15 2.05 -18.34
C GLN A 375 -38.21 3.14 -18.95
N SER A 376 -38.04 3.41 -20.26
CA SER A 376 -38.73 2.97 -21.50
C SER A 376 -37.83 3.08 -22.77
N SER A 377 -38.43 2.96 -23.95
CA SER A 377 -37.83 2.93 -25.29
C SER A 377 -37.26 4.26 -25.83
N SER A 378 -36.00 4.26 -26.31
CA SER A 378 -35.71 4.24 -27.77
C SER A 378 -34.23 4.53 -28.11
N THR A 379 -33.80 4.00 -29.27
CA THR A 379 -32.50 4.23 -29.95
C THR A 379 -31.25 3.59 -29.33
N ALA A 380 -30.42 2.99 -30.18
CA ALA A 380 -29.28 2.17 -29.77
C ALA A 380 -28.12 3.02 -29.22
N SER A 381 -27.60 2.62 -28.06
CA SER A 381 -26.30 3.06 -27.55
C SER A 381 -25.54 1.86 -27.00
N THR A 382 -24.33 1.63 -27.53
CA THR A 382 -23.42 0.56 -27.14
C THR A 382 -22.91 0.82 -25.72
N THR A 383 -23.64 0.29 -24.74
CA THR A 383 -23.24 0.32 -23.32
C THR A 383 -22.04 -0.59 -23.10
N THR A 384 -20.85 -0.04 -23.33
CA THR A 384 -19.58 -0.65 -22.96
C THR A 384 -19.48 -0.66 -21.44
N SER A 385 -19.59 -1.85 -20.84
CA SER A 385 -19.32 -2.04 -19.42
C SER A 385 -17.83 -1.77 -19.17
N SER A 386 -17.54 -0.71 -18.40
CA SER A 386 -16.15 -0.33 -18.12
C SER A 386 -15.41 -1.44 -17.39
N ALA A 387 -14.23 -1.83 -17.88
CA ALA A 387 -13.35 -2.79 -17.21
C ALA A 387 -12.65 -2.24 -15.95
N LEU A 388 -12.93 -0.99 -15.57
CA LEU A 388 -12.44 -0.37 -14.33
C LEU A 388 -13.02 -1.05 -13.08
N SER A 389 -12.20 -1.08 -12.02
CA SER A 389 -12.59 -1.63 -10.72
C SER A 389 -13.80 -0.91 -10.12
N THR A 390 -14.77 -1.71 -9.66
CA THR A 390 -15.90 -1.28 -8.84
C THR A 390 -15.55 -1.20 -7.34
N VAL A 391 -14.28 -1.38 -6.97
CA VAL A 391 -13.82 -1.41 -5.57
C VAL A 391 -13.03 -0.15 -5.19
N TYR A 392 -12.21 0.37 -6.09
CA TYR A 392 -11.40 1.58 -5.87
C TYR A 392 -11.12 2.30 -7.21
N PRO A 393 -10.81 3.61 -7.18
CA PRO A 393 -10.51 4.35 -8.40
C PRO A 393 -9.09 4.03 -8.90
N GLN A 394 -9.02 3.03 -9.78
CA GLN A 394 -7.77 2.56 -10.38
C GLN A 394 -6.95 3.69 -11.02
N GLN A 395 -5.63 3.64 -10.79
CA GLN A 395 -4.70 4.55 -11.43
C GLN A 395 -4.60 4.23 -12.92
N GLN A 396 -5.16 5.12 -13.74
CA GLN A 396 -5.11 5.06 -15.19
C GLN A 396 -3.91 5.85 -15.72
N ILE A 397 -3.41 5.46 -16.88
CA ILE A 397 -2.32 6.14 -17.59
C ILE A 397 -2.67 6.31 -19.08
N ASN A 398 -2.07 7.29 -19.71
CA ASN A 398 -2.02 7.44 -21.16
C ASN A 398 -0.57 7.22 -21.64
N PHE A 399 -0.41 6.47 -22.73
CA PHE A 399 0.87 6.38 -23.45
C PHE A 399 0.88 7.41 -24.56
N VAL A 400 1.76 8.40 -24.47
CA VAL A 400 1.88 9.48 -25.47
C VAL A 400 3.14 9.26 -26.31
N ASN A 401 2.98 8.96 -27.60
CA ASN A 401 4.12 8.74 -28.49
C ASN A 401 4.93 10.03 -28.67
N CYS A 402 6.26 9.89 -28.79
CA CYS A 402 7.17 11.03 -28.86
C CYS A 402 7.38 11.58 -30.28
N SER A 403 6.93 10.90 -31.34
CA SER A 403 7.06 11.42 -32.72
C SER A 403 5.88 12.28 -33.17
N ASP A 404 4.65 11.95 -32.76
CA ASP A 404 3.44 12.70 -33.14
C ASP A 404 2.72 13.39 -31.97
N GLY A 405 3.13 13.13 -30.73
CA GLY A 405 2.54 13.70 -29.53
C GLY A 405 1.16 13.14 -29.14
N LYS A 406 0.71 12.06 -29.79
CA LYS A 406 -0.64 11.50 -29.66
C LYS A 406 -0.69 10.25 -28.77
N TYR A 407 -1.90 9.82 -28.41
CA TYR A 407 -2.15 8.70 -27.52
C TYR A 407 -2.22 7.36 -28.26
N VAL A 408 -1.72 6.29 -27.64
CA VAL A 408 -2.04 4.90 -28.05
C VAL A 408 -3.51 4.62 -27.75
N ASN A 409 -4.26 4.21 -28.77
CA ASN A 409 -5.73 4.15 -28.75
C ASN A 409 -6.26 2.75 -29.13
N ASP A 410 -7.24 2.28 -28.34
CA ASP A 410 -8.10 1.14 -28.66
C ASP A 410 -9.25 1.60 -29.57
N ASN A 411 -9.54 0.87 -30.64
CA ASN A 411 -10.66 1.18 -31.53
C ASN A 411 -12.01 0.62 -31.05
N GLY A 412 -12.07 -0.06 -29.89
CA GLY A 412 -13.30 -0.64 -29.32
C GLY A 412 -13.63 -2.05 -29.80
N THR A 413 -12.92 -2.55 -30.81
CA THR A 413 -13.14 -3.85 -31.44
C THR A 413 -12.14 -4.88 -30.94
N ASN A 414 -12.61 -6.05 -30.47
CA ASN A 414 -11.73 -7.14 -30.06
C ASN A 414 -10.90 -7.65 -31.25
N GLY A 415 -9.57 -7.58 -31.14
CA GLY A 415 -8.64 -7.88 -32.23
C GLY A 415 -8.43 -6.72 -33.20
N GLY A 416 -9.03 -5.55 -32.94
CA GLY A 416 -8.84 -4.34 -33.73
C GLY A 416 -7.46 -3.73 -33.51
N VAL A 417 -6.87 -3.15 -34.58
CA VAL A 417 -5.55 -2.52 -34.55
C VAL A 417 -5.47 -1.37 -33.53
N LEU A 418 -4.36 -1.26 -32.82
CA LEU A 418 -4.04 -0.08 -32.01
C LEU A 418 -3.69 1.09 -32.93
N THR A 419 -4.33 2.24 -32.70
CA THR A 419 -4.16 3.45 -33.51
C THR A 419 -3.53 4.59 -32.71
N SER A 420 -3.07 5.63 -33.41
CA SER A 420 -2.65 6.89 -32.80
C SER A 420 -3.78 7.92 -32.84
N ASN A 421 -4.19 8.45 -31.69
CA ASN A 421 -5.31 9.38 -31.55
C ASN A 421 -4.88 10.67 -30.82
N GLY A 422 -5.20 11.84 -31.37
CA GLY A 422 -4.87 13.13 -30.77
C GLY A 422 -5.81 13.59 -29.64
N THR A 423 -6.99 12.98 -29.53
CA THR A 423 -8.03 13.39 -28.56
C THR A 423 -7.99 12.50 -27.32
N SER A 424 -7.94 13.09 -26.12
CA SER A 424 -8.06 12.34 -24.86
C SER A 424 -9.46 11.71 -24.77
N ALA A 425 -9.53 10.40 -24.54
CA ALA A 425 -10.78 9.65 -24.54
C ALA A 425 -10.67 8.41 -23.65
N THR A 426 -11.79 7.76 -23.35
CA THR A 426 -11.79 6.47 -22.61
C THR A 426 -11.02 5.38 -23.35
N SER A 427 -11.05 5.42 -24.69
CA SER A 427 -10.34 4.52 -25.61
C SER A 427 -8.81 4.58 -25.53
N ASN A 428 -8.21 5.60 -24.92
CA ASN A 428 -6.76 5.72 -24.77
C ASN A 428 -6.28 5.81 -23.32
N ARG A 429 -7.14 5.40 -22.37
CA ARG A 429 -6.81 5.21 -20.96
C ARG A 429 -6.49 3.75 -20.70
N TRP A 430 -5.37 3.50 -20.04
CA TRP A 430 -4.82 2.17 -19.80
C TRP A 430 -4.56 1.94 -18.31
N VAL A 431 -4.66 0.69 -17.87
CA VAL A 431 -4.32 0.21 -16.53
C VAL A 431 -3.27 -0.89 -16.69
N LEU A 432 -2.25 -0.89 -15.83
CA LEU A 432 -1.25 -1.95 -15.80
C LEU A 432 -1.72 -3.08 -14.87
N SER A 433 -1.90 -4.27 -15.43
CA SER A 433 -2.07 -5.50 -14.65
C SER A 433 -0.68 -6.11 -14.47
N TYR A 434 -0.19 -6.02 -13.23
CA TYR A 434 1.12 -6.55 -12.83
C TYR A 434 1.19 -8.08 -13.00
N VAL A 435 2.25 -8.56 -13.64
CA VAL A 435 2.54 -10.01 -13.81
C VAL A 435 3.75 -10.40 -12.96
N ASN A 436 4.84 -9.66 -13.09
CA ASN A 436 6.03 -9.70 -12.22
C ASN A 436 6.84 -8.41 -12.42
N SER A 437 8.00 -8.29 -11.75
CA SER A 437 8.78 -7.05 -11.75
C SER A 437 9.15 -6.60 -13.17
N GLY A 438 8.64 -5.43 -13.58
CA GLY A 438 8.85 -4.88 -14.92
C GLY A 438 8.04 -5.53 -16.05
N VAL A 439 7.09 -6.43 -15.75
CA VAL A 439 6.26 -7.15 -16.74
C VAL A 439 4.77 -6.97 -16.43
N TYR A 440 4.02 -6.51 -17.43
CA TYR A 440 2.61 -6.14 -17.29
C TYR A 440 1.78 -6.66 -18.46
N ARG A 441 0.49 -6.92 -18.22
CA ARG A 441 -0.53 -6.73 -19.27
C ARG A 441 -0.93 -5.26 -19.28
N ILE A 442 -0.98 -4.66 -20.46
CA ILE A 442 -1.43 -3.28 -20.66
C ILE A 442 -2.89 -3.35 -21.11
N ILE A 443 -3.83 -2.99 -20.22
CA ILE A 443 -5.28 -3.22 -20.39
C ILE A 443 -6.01 -1.89 -20.56
N ASN A 444 -6.89 -1.78 -21.55
CA ASN A 444 -7.73 -0.61 -21.77
C ASN A 444 -8.79 -0.47 -20.67
N ALA A 445 -8.93 0.72 -20.11
CA ALA A 445 -9.84 1.01 -19.01
C ALA A 445 -11.33 0.83 -19.38
N ALA A 446 -11.70 1.07 -20.64
CA ALA A 446 -13.08 0.95 -21.10
C ALA A 446 -13.41 -0.48 -21.51
N THR A 447 -12.64 -1.07 -22.43
CA THR A 447 -12.98 -2.34 -23.09
C THR A 447 -12.50 -3.59 -22.35
N GLY A 448 -11.50 -3.46 -21.47
CA GLY A 448 -10.79 -4.61 -20.89
C GLY A 448 -9.90 -5.37 -21.86
N TYR A 449 -9.71 -4.86 -23.09
CA TYR A 449 -8.79 -5.42 -24.07
C TYR A 449 -7.35 -5.01 -23.78
N CYS A 450 -6.39 -5.85 -24.13
CA CYS A 450 -4.98 -5.62 -23.88
C CYS A 450 -4.14 -5.66 -25.16
N PHE A 451 -2.97 -5.00 -25.11
CA PHE A 451 -2.00 -5.01 -26.20
C PHE A 451 -1.63 -6.45 -26.57
N THR A 452 -1.96 -6.85 -27.80
CA THR A 452 -1.80 -8.23 -28.29
C THR A 452 -1.27 -8.18 -29.73
N PRO A 453 -0.08 -8.72 -30.04
CA PRO A 453 0.37 -8.86 -31.43
C PRO A 453 -0.63 -9.70 -32.24
N PHE A 454 -0.88 -9.39 -33.51
CA PHE A 454 -1.86 -10.13 -34.31
C PHE A 454 -1.55 -11.63 -34.32
N SER A 455 -2.59 -12.45 -34.11
CA SER A 455 -2.50 -13.91 -33.97
C SER A 455 -1.52 -14.38 -32.88
N SER A 456 -1.30 -13.55 -31.85
CA SER A 456 -0.32 -13.76 -30.77
C SER A 456 1.14 -13.96 -31.26
N SER A 457 1.44 -13.53 -32.49
CA SER A 457 2.72 -13.74 -33.16
C SER A 457 3.72 -12.61 -32.89
N VAL A 458 4.86 -12.94 -32.27
CA VAL A 458 5.85 -11.96 -31.81
C VAL A 458 7.00 -11.83 -32.83
N THR A 459 6.69 -11.27 -33.99
CA THR A 459 7.62 -11.10 -35.12
C THR A 459 7.72 -9.62 -35.56
N SER A 460 8.88 -9.23 -36.11
CA SER A 460 9.07 -7.88 -36.64
C SER A 460 8.15 -7.62 -37.83
N GLY A 461 7.56 -6.43 -37.88
CA GLY A 461 6.55 -6.03 -38.87
C GLY A 461 5.11 -6.40 -38.48
N ASN A 462 4.88 -7.32 -37.53
CA ASN A 462 3.52 -7.72 -37.17
C ASN A 462 2.77 -6.61 -36.43
N GLY A 463 1.50 -6.39 -36.77
CA GLY A 463 0.66 -5.38 -36.13
C GLY A 463 0.31 -5.73 -34.68
N VAL A 464 -0.06 -4.71 -33.89
CA VAL A 464 -0.52 -4.87 -32.51
C VAL A 464 -1.97 -4.41 -32.38
N ALA A 465 -2.78 -5.24 -31.75
CA ALA A 465 -4.21 -5.06 -31.53
C ALA A 465 -4.54 -4.78 -30.05
N ALA A 466 -5.74 -4.26 -29.82
CA ALA A 466 -6.45 -4.43 -28.55
C ALA A 466 -7.28 -5.72 -28.64
N ALA A 467 -6.96 -6.75 -27.86
CA ALA A 467 -7.74 -8.00 -27.81
C ALA A 467 -8.01 -8.47 -26.39
N LYS A 468 -9.04 -9.30 -26.21
CA LYS A 468 -9.41 -9.90 -24.90
C LYS A 468 -8.21 -10.55 -24.22
N VAL A 469 -8.11 -10.33 -22.91
CA VAL A 469 -7.11 -11.00 -22.07
C VAL A 469 -7.30 -12.51 -22.16
N THR A 470 -6.25 -13.22 -22.56
CA THR A 470 -6.21 -14.68 -22.69
C THR A 470 -5.30 -15.26 -21.61
N SER A 471 -5.78 -16.29 -20.91
CA SER A 471 -4.99 -16.96 -19.87
C SER A 471 -3.82 -17.72 -20.49
N GLY A 472 -2.62 -17.62 -19.89
CA GLY A 472 -1.41 -18.28 -20.37
C GLY A 472 -0.73 -17.64 -21.59
N ASP A 473 -1.38 -16.74 -22.34
CA ASP A 473 -0.78 -16.08 -23.50
C ASP A 473 0.28 -15.04 -23.09
N LYS A 474 1.55 -15.45 -23.22
CA LYS A 474 2.71 -14.60 -22.93
C LYS A 474 2.97 -13.52 -23.98
N SER A 475 2.36 -13.58 -25.17
CA SER A 475 2.46 -12.51 -26.17
C SER A 475 1.74 -11.23 -25.72
N GLN A 476 0.78 -11.33 -24.79
CA GLN A 476 0.07 -10.22 -24.17
C GLN A 476 0.86 -9.57 -23.02
N TYR A 477 2.07 -10.05 -22.73
CA TYR A 477 2.93 -9.50 -21.68
C TYR A 477 3.96 -8.53 -22.29
N TRP A 478 4.17 -7.40 -21.61
CA TRP A 478 4.99 -6.29 -22.09
C TRP A 478 5.90 -5.77 -20.98
N LYS A 479 7.10 -5.31 -21.37
CA LYS A 479 8.00 -4.56 -20.50
C LYS A 479 7.96 -3.09 -20.88
N ILE A 480 7.84 -2.23 -19.88
CA ILE A 480 7.92 -0.77 -20.02
C ILE A 480 9.26 -0.37 -19.40
N VAL A 481 10.17 0.17 -20.21
CA VAL A 481 11.58 0.38 -19.85
C VAL A 481 11.97 1.83 -20.12
N ALA A 482 12.51 2.52 -19.12
CA ALA A 482 12.97 3.90 -19.27
C ALA A 482 14.11 4.00 -20.31
N VAL A 483 14.10 5.08 -21.10
CA VAL A 483 15.11 5.37 -22.15
C VAL A 483 15.61 6.82 -22.12
N LYS A 484 14.94 7.72 -21.40
CA LYS A 484 15.36 9.10 -21.15
C LYS A 484 14.85 9.51 -19.76
N ASN A 485 15.69 10.18 -18.98
CA ASN A 485 15.27 10.84 -17.73
C ASN A 485 15.12 12.36 -17.95
N ASP A 486 14.34 13.01 -17.10
CA ASP A 486 14.29 14.48 -17.00
C ASP A 486 15.46 15.03 -16.17
N ALA A 487 15.50 16.36 -16.01
CA ALA A 487 16.55 17.06 -15.27
C ALA A 487 16.60 16.73 -13.76
N ASN A 488 15.57 16.07 -13.21
CA ASN A 488 15.49 15.64 -11.82
C ASN A 488 15.81 14.14 -11.66
N GLY A 489 16.22 13.47 -12.75
CA GLY A 489 16.52 12.03 -12.76
C GLY A 489 15.29 11.12 -12.89
N ILE A 490 14.09 11.68 -13.11
CA ILE A 490 12.85 10.90 -13.22
C ILE A 490 12.68 10.40 -14.67
N ALA A 491 12.30 9.14 -14.86
CA ALA A 491 12.09 8.56 -16.17
C ALA A 491 10.97 9.28 -16.95
N LEU A 492 11.38 9.95 -18.03
CA LEU A 492 10.58 10.84 -18.88
C LEU A 492 10.01 10.11 -20.09
N ASN A 493 10.87 9.39 -20.83
CA ASN A 493 10.47 8.57 -21.96
C ASN A 493 10.79 7.09 -21.70
N TYR A 494 9.95 6.23 -22.26
CA TYR A 494 10.00 4.78 -22.12
C TYR A 494 9.90 4.13 -23.50
N LYS A 495 10.53 2.96 -23.67
CA LYS A 495 10.18 2.00 -24.72
C LYS A 495 9.22 0.95 -24.15
N ILE A 496 8.31 0.46 -24.99
CA ILE A 496 7.39 -0.63 -24.65
C ILE A 496 7.78 -1.81 -25.54
N VAL A 497 8.26 -2.90 -24.96
CA VAL A 497 8.76 -4.09 -25.70
C VAL A 497 8.01 -5.34 -25.31
N ASN A 498 7.87 -6.29 -26.23
CA ASN A 498 7.16 -7.53 -25.94
C ASN A 498 7.97 -8.44 -25.00
N TYR A 499 7.30 -9.15 -24.09
CA TYR A 499 7.95 -10.06 -23.14
C TYR A 499 8.66 -11.23 -23.81
N ASN A 500 8.05 -11.83 -24.85
CA ASN A 500 8.62 -12.99 -25.54
C ASN A 500 9.85 -12.63 -26.39
N ASN A 501 9.98 -11.36 -26.81
CA ASN A 501 11.15 -10.87 -27.51
C ASN A 501 11.36 -9.38 -27.20
N THR A 502 12.25 -9.08 -26.25
CA THR A 502 12.51 -7.73 -25.76
C THR A 502 13.24 -6.83 -26.74
N ASN A 503 13.66 -7.34 -27.90
CA ASN A 503 14.19 -6.52 -29.00
C ASN A 503 13.05 -5.87 -29.81
N LEU A 504 11.83 -6.43 -29.79
CA LEU A 504 10.69 -5.92 -30.53
C LEU A 504 9.89 -4.91 -29.70
N ALA A 505 9.97 -3.65 -30.11
CA ALA A 505 9.25 -2.52 -29.53
C ALA A 505 7.92 -2.25 -30.25
N LEU A 506 6.94 -1.79 -29.49
CA LEU A 506 5.76 -1.12 -29.99
C LEU A 506 6.21 0.13 -30.78
N THR A 507 5.88 0.17 -32.06
CA THR A 507 6.39 1.15 -33.02
C THR A 507 5.21 1.79 -33.73
N LEU A 508 5.13 3.12 -33.72
CA LEU A 508 4.15 3.86 -34.54
C LEU A 508 4.58 3.84 -36.01
N SER A 509 3.67 3.42 -36.89
CA SER A 509 3.84 3.44 -38.34
C SER A 509 2.49 3.72 -39.02
N ASN A 510 2.44 4.73 -39.91
CA ASN A 510 1.24 5.10 -40.68
C ASN A 510 -0.05 5.23 -39.84
N GLY A 511 0.05 5.79 -38.62
CA GLY A 511 -1.07 6.00 -37.71
C GLY A 511 -1.54 4.77 -36.93
N SER A 512 -0.89 3.61 -37.10
CA SER A 512 -1.16 2.36 -36.37
C SER A 512 0.11 1.84 -35.68
N TYR A 513 -0.03 0.85 -34.79
CA TYR A 513 1.13 0.28 -34.09
C TYR A 513 1.48 -1.14 -34.54
N ASN A 514 2.78 -1.38 -34.73
CA ASN A 514 3.37 -2.68 -35.05
C ASN A 514 4.58 -2.99 -34.16
N LEU A 515 5.03 -4.24 -34.17
CA LEU A 515 6.32 -4.65 -33.61
C LEU A 515 7.44 -4.32 -34.60
N ALA A 516 8.54 -3.74 -34.12
CA ALA A 516 9.79 -3.63 -34.89
C ALA A 516 11.00 -3.64 -33.95
N ASN A 517 12.19 -3.94 -34.46
CA ASN A 517 13.42 -3.88 -33.66
C ASN A 517 13.61 -2.48 -33.05
N TYR A 518 13.92 -2.41 -31.76
CA TYR A 518 14.16 -1.15 -31.06
C TYR A 518 15.44 -0.48 -31.58
N ASN A 519 15.30 0.73 -32.11
CA ASN A 519 16.39 1.52 -32.69
C ASN A 519 16.51 2.94 -32.09
N GLY A 520 15.74 3.26 -31.05
CA GLY A 520 15.77 4.56 -30.39
C GLY A 520 14.96 5.67 -31.08
N SER A 521 14.26 5.37 -32.19
CA SER A 521 13.37 6.33 -32.86
C SER A 521 12.31 6.90 -31.91
N THR A 522 11.94 8.16 -32.12
CA THR A 522 10.85 8.82 -31.38
C THR A 522 9.51 8.10 -31.54
N SER A 523 9.29 7.41 -32.68
CA SER A 523 8.11 6.56 -32.91
C SER A 523 8.05 5.29 -32.05
N GLN A 524 9.15 4.94 -31.36
CA GLN A 524 9.27 3.84 -30.39
C GLN A 524 9.41 4.33 -28.95
N CYS A 525 9.33 5.65 -28.73
CA CYS A 525 9.45 6.29 -27.43
C CYS A 525 8.09 6.84 -26.99
N PHE A 526 7.76 6.65 -25.72
CA PHE A 526 6.48 7.03 -25.13
C PHE A 526 6.69 7.75 -23.81
N ARG A 527 5.96 8.84 -23.58
CA ARG A 527 5.74 9.39 -22.24
C ARG A 527 4.62 8.60 -21.57
N VAL A 528 4.79 8.25 -20.30
CA VAL A 528 3.75 7.59 -19.49
C VAL A 528 3.15 8.65 -18.58
N ASN A 529 1.93 9.10 -18.89
CA ASN A 529 1.27 10.16 -18.15
C ASN A 529 0.16 9.57 -17.28
N SER A 530 0.12 9.88 -15.99
CA SER A 530 -1.07 9.62 -15.18
C SER A 530 -2.28 10.33 -15.79
N TYR A 531 -3.38 9.61 -15.98
CA TYR A 531 -4.61 10.19 -16.47
C TYR A 531 -5.30 10.99 -15.32
N GLY A 532 -5.79 12.18 -15.66
CA GLY A 532 -6.52 13.06 -14.73
C GLY A 532 -5.67 14.04 -13.91
N VAL A 533 -4.34 14.02 -14.03
CA VAL A 533 -3.46 14.99 -13.35
C VAL A 533 -3.42 16.31 -14.12
N GLU A 534 -3.54 17.42 -13.40
CA GLU A 534 -3.31 18.77 -13.93
C GLU A 534 -2.12 19.43 -13.22
N GLY A 535 -1.49 20.42 -13.85
CA GLY A 535 -0.46 21.24 -13.20
C GLY A 535 0.94 20.63 -13.14
N PHE A 536 1.77 21.12 -12.22
CA PHE A 536 3.20 20.78 -12.14
C PHE A 536 3.49 19.29 -11.88
N ALA A 537 2.61 18.52 -11.24
CA ALA A 537 2.78 17.07 -11.13
C ALA A 537 2.60 16.33 -12.48
N GLY A 538 1.89 16.92 -13.42
CA GLY A 538 1.73 16.43 -14.78
C GLY A 538 3.01 16.52 -15.63
N TYR A 539 2.90 16.10 -16.89
CA TYR A 539 3.94 16.41 -17.88
C TYR A 539 3.96 17.92 -18.11
N SER A 540 5.10 18.54 -17.82
CA SER A 540 5.24 19.99 -17.74
C SER A 540 6.69 20.39 -18.06
N LYS A 541 6.99 21.68 -17.91
CA LYS A 541 8.36 22.21 -17.91
C LYS A 541 8.71 22.78 -16.54
N ASP A 542 9.99 22.67 -16.18
CA ASP A 542 10.53 23.42 -15.05
C ASP A 542 10.64 24.92 -15.33
N MET A 543 11.06 25.70 -14.34
CA MET A 543 11.22 27.15 -14.46
C MET A 543 12.39 27.58 -15.36
N SER A 544 13.21 26.63 -15.83
CA SER A 544 14.23 26.83 -16.87
C SER A 544 13.75 26.39 -18.26
N GLY A 545 12.49 25.99 -18.41
CA GLY A 545 11.88 25.57 -19.68
C GLY A 545 12.20 24.14 -20.12
N ARG A 546 12.86 23.34 -19.27
CA ARG A 546 13.24 21.94 -19.59
C ARG A 546 12.05 21.01 -19.35
N GLU A 547 11.89 19.98 -20.18
CA GLU A 547 10.86 18.94 -19.99
C GLU A 547 10.98 18.28 -18.60
N LYS A 548 9.83 18.04 -17.97
CA LYS A 548 9.71 17.40 -16.67
C LYS A 548 8.66 16.28 -16.73
N ALA A 549 9.00 15.11 -16.18
CA ALA A 549 8.21 13.89 -16.35
C ALA A 549 6.86 13.98 -15.62
N CYS A 550 5.83 13.37 -16.21
CA CYS A 550 4.55 13.19 -15.51
C CYS A 550 4.71 12.25 -14.32
N ILE A 551 3.95 12.50 -13.25
CA ILE A 551 3.88 11.57 -12.13
C ILE A 551 3.31 10.21 -12.57
N THR A 552 3.89 9.13 -12.06
CA THR A 552 3.44 7.74 -12.32
C THR A 552 3.04 7.01 -11.04
N GLY A 553 3.46 7.50 -9.87
CA GLY A 553 3.17 6.87 -8.59
C GLY A 553 3.78 5.47 -8.51
N GLY A 554 3.02 4.55 -7.95
CA GLY A 554 3.33 3.13 -7.90
C GLY A 554 2.75 2.30 -9.04
N VAL A 555 2.40 2.88 -10.20
CA VAL A 555 1.72 2.14 -11.30
C VAL A 555 2.56 1.00 -11.89
N PHE A 556 3.89 1.05 -11.75
CA PHE A 556 4.83 -0.02 -12.11
C PHE A 556 4.99 -1.08 -11.00
N GLY A 557 4.20 -0.97 -9.94
CA GLY A 557 4.24 -1.83 -8.76
C GLY A 557 3.16 -2.91 -8.74
N GLN A 558 3.21 -3.73 -7.70
CA GLN A 558 2.10 -4.60 -7.35
C GLN A 558 0.96 -3.75 -6.72
N THR A 559 -0.29 -4.10 -7.00
CA THR A 559 -1.43 -3.63 -6.21
C THR A 559 -1.55 -4.47 -4.93
N VAL A 560 -1.53 -3.80 -3.78
CA VAL A 560 -1.73 -4.39 -2.45
C VAL A 560 -2.93 -3.72 -1.77
N THR A 561 -3.72 -4.47 -1.02
CA THR A 561 -4.83 -3.93 -0.22
C THR A 561 -4.44 -3.95 1.24
N VAL A 562 -4.42 -2.78 1.87
CA VAL A 562 -4.05 -2.61 3.29
C VAL A 562 -5.29 -2.44 4.14
N LYS A 563 -5.34 -3.15 5.28
CA LYS A 563 -6.45 -3.10 6.24
C LYS A 563 -6.01 -2.80 7.68
N SER A 564 -4.71 -2.61 7.87
CA SER A 564 -4.09 -2.32 9.17
C SER A 564 -3.01 -1.24 9.01
N LEU A 565 -2.74 -0.53 10.11
CA LEU A 565 -1.64 0.45 10.17
C LEU A 565 -0.29 -0.20 9.81
N SER A 566 -0.06 -1.43 10.29
CA SER A 566 1.16 -2.21 9.99
C SER A 566 1.32 -2.50 8.50
N ASP A 567 0.24 -2.84 7.78
CA ASP A 567 0.30 -3.02 6.33
C ASP A 567 0.58 -1.69 5.62
N LEU A 568 -0.09 -0.61 6.06
CA LEU A 568 0.09 0.73 5.51
C LEU A 568 1.55 1.20 5.67
N GLN A 569 2.12 1.09 6.87
CA GLN A 569 3.52 1.44 7.15
C GLN A 569 4.50 0.57 6.35
N LYS A 570 4.28 -0.75 6.30
CA LYS A 570 5.10 -1.68 5.52
C LYS A 570 5.19 -1.24 4.05
N TYR A 571 4.05 -1.08 3.38
CA TYR A 571 4.04 -0.77 1.96
C TYR A 571 4.30 0.71 1.64
N ALA A 572 4.12 1.64 2.59
CA ALA A 572 4.51 3.05 2.42
C ALA A 572 6.02 3.27 2.38
N SER A 573 6.80 2.40 3.02
CA SER A 573 8.25 2.52 3.16
C SER A 573 9.02 2.25 1.85
N GLY A 574 10.32 2.60 1.84
CA GLY A 574 11.27 2.28 0.76
C GLY A 574 10.93 2.86 -0.62
N SER A 575 11.68 2.44 -1.64
CA SER A 575 11.54 2.91 -3.03
C SER A 575 10.75 1.96 -3.94
N THR A 576 10.44 0.75 -3.48
CA THR A 576 9.68 -0.27 -4.23
C THR A 576 8.32 0.28 -4.68
N PRO A 577 7.96 0.20 -5.97
CA PRO A 577 6.67 0.70 -6.44
C PRO A 577 5.50 -0.14 -5.90
N TYR A 578 4.45 0.54 -5.41
CA TYR A 578 3.19 -0.10 -4.99
C TYR A 578 1.97 0.78 -5.25
N ILE A 579 0.88 0.17 -5.75
CA ILE A 579 -0.47 0.72 -5.61
C ILE A 579 -1.03 0.19 -4.29
N ILE A 580 -1.25 1.08 -3.32
CA ILE A 580 -1.65 0.78 -1.95
C ILE A 580 -3.12 1.15 -1.80
N VAL A 581 -4.00 0.17 -1.93
CA VAL A 581 -5.45 0.34 -1.77
C VAL A 581 -5.78 0.28 -0.28
N ILE A 582 -6.28 1.38 0.30
CA ILE A 582 -6.86 1.37 1.64
C ILE A 582 -8.18 0.63 1.54
N GLY A 583 -8.24 -0.57 2.13
CA GLY A 583 -9.39 -1.48 2.09
C GLY A 583 -10.14 -1.61 3.42
N ALA A 584 -9.78 -0.80 4.41
CA ALA A 584 -10.50 -0.60 5.66
C ALA A 584 -10.25 0.83 6.17
N ASN A 585 -11.26 1.44 6.77
CA ASN A 585 -11.06 2.70 7.50
C ASN A 585 -10.17 2.41 8.71
N MET A 586 -9.17 3.25 8.96
CA MET A 586 -8.19 3.05 10.02
C MET A 586 -8.22 4.22 10.99
N SER A 587 -8.08 3.93 12.28
CA SER A 587 -8.04 4.93 13.35
C SER A 587 -6.94 4.57 14.35
N GLN A 588 -6.31 5.57 14.94
CA GLN A 588 -5.39 5.45 16.06
C GLN A 588 -5.82 6.37 17.21
N ASN A 589 -5.51 6.00 18.45
CA ASN A 589 -5.91 6.77 19.64
C ASN A 589 -5.06 8.04 19.87
N ALA A 590 -3.94 8.18 19.14
CA ALA A 590 -3.04 9.31 19.19
C ALA A 590 -2.46 9.57 17.79
N LEU A 591 -1.90 10.77 17.57
CA LEU A 591 -1.23 11.14 16.32
C LEU A 591 -0.16 10.10 16.00
N THR A 592 -0.30 9.47 14.84
CA THR A 592 0.57 8.39 14.38
C THR A 592 1.19 8.77 13.04
N LYS A 593 2.52 8.96 13.03
CA LYS A 593 3.27 9.32 11.82
C LYS A 593 3.58 8.07 10.99
N VAL A 594 3.34 8.13 9.67
CA VAL A 594 3.69 7.10 8.70
C VAL A 594 4.69 7.68 7.69
N ASN A 595 5.91 7.18 7.72
CA ASN A 595 6.97 7.58 6.80
C ASN A 595 6.71 7.01 5.40
N VAL A 596 6.91 7.83 4.37
CA VAL A 596 6.60 7.50 2.98
C VAL A 596 7.83 7.71 2.08
N GLY A 597 8.33 6.61 1.51
CA GLY A 597 9.39 6.64 0.49
C GLY A 597 8.83 6.85 -0.94
N SER A 598 9.67 6.72 -1.96
CA SER A 598 9.26 7.00 -3.35
C SER A 598 8.36 5.95 -4.02
N ASN A 599 7.74 6.34 -5.15
CA ASN A 599 7.02 5.49 -6.10
C ASN A 599 5.73 4.84 -5.56
N LYS A 600 4.92 5.58 -4.81
CA LYS A 600 3.69 5.06 -4.19
C LYS A 600 2.43 5.63 -4.84
N THR A 601 1.38 4.82 -4.91
CA THR A 601 0.01 5.30 -5.18
C THR A 601 -0.89 4.85 -4.04
N PHE A 602 -1.11 5.71 -3.06
CA PHE A 602 -2.12 5.50 -2.02
C PHE A 602 -3.49 5.81 -2.60
N VAL A 603 -4.43 4.87 -2.48
CA VAL A 603 -5.78 5.05 -2.99
C VAL A 603 -6.82 4.52 -2.01
N GLY A 604 -7.77 5.36 -1.59
CA GLY A 604 -8.93 4.89 -0.83
C GLY A 604 -9.91 4.13 -1.70
N SER A 605 -10.33 2.96 -1.23
CA SER A 605 -11.44 2.22 -1.83
C SER A 605 -12.75 2.96 -1.66
N TYR A 606 -13.74 2.70 -2.52
CA TYR A 606 -15.05 3.37 -2.45
C TYR A 606 -15.79 3.10 -1.14
N ASN A 607 -15.54 1.94 -0.51
CA ASN A 607 -16.16 1.54 0.75
C ASN A 607 -15.32 1.90 1.99
N ALA A 608 -14.05 2.24 1.80
CA ALA A 608 -13.12 2.53 2.89
C ALA A 608 -11.97 3.43 2.41
N HIS A 609 -11.94 4.65 2.93
CA HIS A 609 -11.01 5.70 2.54
C HIS A 609 -10.58 6.62 3.70
N THR A 610 -11.04 6.37 4.93
CA THR A 610 -10.78 7.24 6.09
C THR A 610 -9.56 6.79 6.89
N LEU A 611 -8.66 7.73 7.13
CA LEU A 611 -7.48 7.61 8.00
C LEU A 611 -7.61 8.62 9.15
N ASN A 612 -7.94 8.14 10.35
CA ASN A 612 -8.08 8.96 11.54
C ASN A 612 -6.81 8.92 12.41
N ASN A 613 -6.27 10.09 12.76
CA ASN A 613 -5.02 10.26 13.51
C ASN A 613 -3.79 9.60 12.87
N ILE A 614 -3.81 9.37 11.54
CA ILE A 614 -2.71 8.79 10.77
C ILE A 614 -2.19 9.84 9.78
N HIS A 615 -0.94 10.28 9.98
CA HIS A 615 -0.36 11.46 9.34
C HIS A 615 0.83 11.04 8.48
N PHE A 616 0.84 11.39 7.18
CA PHE A 616 1.93 11.00 6.28
C PHE A 616 3.14 11.94 6.39
N ARG A 617 4.35 11.36 6.25
CA ARG A 617 5.65 12.05 6.33
C ARG A 617 6.53 11.67 5.13
N ASN A 618 6.57 12.55 4.13
CA ASN A 618 7.45 12.47 2.95
C ASN A 618 8.72 13.31 3.21
N ILE A 619 9.65 12.76 4.00
CA ILE A 619 10.72 13.55 4.64
C ILE A 619 12.13 13.28 4.12
N GLN A 620 12.39 12.10 3.55
CA GLN A 620 13.70 11.71 3.02
C GLN A 620 13.51 10.66 1.92
N SER A 621 14.19 10.83 0.78
CA SER A 621 14.17 9.88 -0.35
C SER A 621 12.74 9.53 -0.79
N SER A 622 11.88 10.55 -0.80
CA SER A 622 10.48 10.47 -1.21
C SER A 622 10.28 11.08 -2.59
N GLY A 623 9.05 10.99 -3.13
CA GLY A 623 8.70 11.53 -4.45
C GLY A 623 8.19 10.48 -5.43
N ASN A 624 7.61 10.95 -6.53
CA ASN A 624 6.75 10.19 -7.42
C ASN A 624 5.63 9.49 -6.62
N ASN A 625 4.90 10.26 -5.80
CA ASN A 625 3.87 9.76 -4.88
C ASN A 625 2.48 10.35 -5.20
N ILE A 626 1.49 9.46 -5.39
CA ILE A 626 0.10 9.80 -5.64
C ILE A 626 -0.73 9.47 -4.39
N TYR A 627 -1.59 10.39 -3.98
CA TYR A 627 -2.62 10.23 -2.95
C TYR A 627 -3.98 10.48 -3.59
N LYS A 628 -4.87 9.49 -3.54
CA LYS A 628 -6.13 9.51 -4.28
C LYS A 628 -7.29 9.01 -3.43
N ASN A 629 -8.40 9.74 -3.43
CA ASN A 629 -9.63 9.28 -2.77
C ASN A 629 -9.46 8.99 -1.27
N ILE A 630 -8.78 9.84 -0.49
CA ILE A 630 -8.49 9.59 0.94
C ILE A 630 -9.10 10.70 1.81
N THR A 631 -9.80 10.33 2.88
CA THR A 631 -10.24 11.24 3.94
C THR A 631 -9.26 11.18 5.11
N PHE A 632 -8.60 12.29 5.42
CA PHE A 632 -7.73 12.42 6.58
C PHE A 632 -8.49 13.10 7.72
N THR A 633 -8.75 12.42 8.83
CA THR A 633 -9.39 13.00 10.03
C THR A 633 -8.43 13.00 11.22
N HIS A 634 -8.69 13.84 12.20
CA HIS A 634 -7.94 13.90 13.45
C HIS A 634 -8.87 14.21 14.62
N SER A 635 -8.46 13.83 15.84
CA SER A 635 -9.15 14.20 17.06
C SER A 635 -8.98 15.69 17.36
N VAL A 636 -10.00 16.32 17.94
CA VAL A 636 -10.04 17.74 18.35
C VAL A 636 -8.84 18.18 19.22
N SER A 637 -8.23 17.24 19.96
CA SER A 637 -7.04 17.48 20.80
C SER A 637 -5.70 17.44 20.05
N ILE A 638 -5.68 17.07 18.78
CA ILE A 638 -4.51 17.00 17.90
C ILE A 638 -4.58 18.24 17.01
N ASN A 639 -4.12 19.37 17.54
CA ASN A 639 -4.26 20.71 16.94
C ASN A 639 -3.03 21.61 17.18
N ASN A 640 -1.87 21.00 17.48
CA ASN A 640 -0.61 21.71 17.73
C ASN A 640 0.12 22.04 16.42
N ASN A 641 1.08 22.97 16.50
CA ASN A 641 1.72 23.56 15.33
C ASN A 641 2.40 22.59 14.32
N ASP A 642 2.77 21.36 14.70
CA ASP A 642 3.32 20.30 13.83
C ASP A 642 2.39 19.08 13.63
N ASP A 643 1.14 19.15 14.10
CA ASP A 643 0.17 18.04 14.00
C ASP A 643 -0.36 17.81 12.56
N ILE A 644 0.35 18.36 11.57
CA ILE A 644 0.02 18.41 10.15
C ILE A 644 -0.29 17.00 9.60
N GLN A 645 -1.42 16.83 8.91
CA GLN A 645 -1.85 15.51 8.41
C GLN A 645 -1.05 15.02 7.20
N MET A 646 -0.68 15.92 6.28
CA MET A 646 0.23 15.62 5.16
C MET A 646 1.46 16.52 5.21
N TYR A 647 2.65 15.93 5.33
CA TYR A 647 3.91 16.69 5.36
C TYR A 647 4.84 16.23 4.23
N ILE A 648 5.29 17.18 3.41
CA ILE A 648 6.18 16.94 2.27
C ILE A 648 7.34 17.93 2.32
N SER A 649 8.55 17.42 2.56
CA SER A 649 9.77 18.24 2.68
C SER A 649 10.91 17.81 1.75
N ASP A 650 10.80 16.65 1.12
CA ASP A 650 11.83 16.12 0.23
C ASP A 650 11.20 15.36 -0.95
N GLY A 651 11.85 15.43 -2.11
CA GLY A 651 11.44 14.72 -3.32
C GLY A 651 10.81 15.58 -4.42
N ASN A 652 10.60 14.95 -5.57
CA ASN A 652 9.95 15.54 -6.73
C ASN A 652 8.69 14.73 -7.09
N ASN A 653 7.69 15.37 -7.70
CA ASN A 653 6.43 14.77 -8.17
C ASN A 653 5.53 14.24 -7.05
N PHE A 654 4.56 15.07 -6.64
CA PHE A 654 3.50 14.68 -5.73
C PHE A 654 2.13 15.07 -6.29
N TRP A 655 1.15 14.16 -6.21
CA TRP A 655 -0.21 14.43 -6.67
C TRP A 655 -1.23 14.03 -5.62
N MET A 656 -1.97 15.00 -5.10
CA MET A 656 -3.12 14.78 -4.24
C MET A 656 -4.38 15.03 -5.06
N ASN A 657 -5.27 14.03 -5.13
CA ASN A 657 -6.50 14.13 -5.90
C ASN A 657 -7.71 13.51 -5.19
N HIS A 658 -8.86 14.20 -5.22
CA HIS A 658 -10.07 13.74 -4.52
C HIS A 658 -9.76 13.35 -3.06
N CYS A 659 -8.93 14.14 -2.37
CA CYS A 659 -8.64 13.92 -0.95
C CYS A 659 -9.39 14.93 -0.10
N SER A 660 -9.85 14.51 1.08
CA SER A 660 -10.65 15.32 2.01
C SER A 660 -9.93 15.50 3.34
N TRP A 661 -9.84 16.74 3.78
CA TRP A 661 -9.42 17.14 5.12
C TRP A 661 -10.58 17.93 5.75
N PRO A 662 -11.52 17.27 6.46
CA PRO A 662 -12.73 17.92 6.97
C PRO A 662 -12.56 18.65 8.31
N GLY A 663 -11.42 18.48 8.97
CA GLY A 663 -11.08 19.17 10.22
C GLY A 663 -12.09 18.93 11.36
N HIS A 664 -12.37 20.00 12.09
CA HIS A 664 -13.27 20.15 13.23
C HIS A 664 -14.64 20.73 12.81
N ASP A 665 -15.65 20.61 13.68
CA ASP A 665 -16.94 21.26 13.45
C ASP A 665 -16.87 22.73 13.88
N MET A 666 -16.92 23.63 12.89
CA MET A 666 -16.77 25.07 13.12
C MET A 666 -18.03 25.74 13.73
N ASN A 667 -19.05 24.96 14.08
CA ASN A 667 -20.20 25.41 14.87
C ASN A 667 -20.23 24.79 16.28
N GLN A 668 -19.65 23.59 16.47
CA GLN A 668 -19.65 22.90 17.76
C GLN A 668 -18.35 23.11 18.55
N ASP A 669 -17.19 23.05 17.91
CA ASP A 669 -15.87 23.03 18.56
C ASP A 669 -15.34 24.43 18.95
N THR A 670 -16.23 25.38 19.23
CA THR A 670 -15.97 26.84 19.36
C THR A 670 -14.81 27.24 20.26
N SER A 671 -14.49 26.43 21.29
CA SER A 671 -13.37 26.68 22.20
C SER A 671 -11.97 26.55 21.56
N ILE A 672 -11.84 25.82 20.44
CA ILE A 672 -10.55 25.59 19.79
C ILE A 672 -10.33 26.39 18.51
N HIS A 673 -11.36 26.95 17.85
CA HIS A 673 -11.23 27.56 16.51
C HIS A 673 -10.15 28.63 16.37
N HIS A 674 -9.84 29.36 17.44
CA HIS A 674 -8.77 30.36 17.46
C HIS A 674 -7.46 29.89 18.10
N ASN A 675 -7.46 28.72 18.77
CA ASN A 675 -6.30 28.12 19.45
C ASN A 675 -5.70 26.93 18.70
N ASP A 676 -6.46 26.36 17.78
CA ASP A 676 -6.04 25.43 16.75
C ASP A 676 -4.86 26.02 15.96
N THR A 677 -3.75 25.31 15.93
CA THR A 677 -2.51 25.73 15.28
C THR A 677 -1.96 24.73 14.29
N ASP A 678 -2.60 23.58 14.03
CA ASP A 678 -2.08 22.62 13.05
C ASP A 678 -2.32 23.08 11.60
N LYS A 679 -2.21 22.20 10.60
CA LYS A 679 -2.44 22.51 9.17
C LYS A 679 -2.82 21.22 8.45
N PHE A 680 -3.69 21.31 7.44
CA PHE A 680 -3.95 20.16 6.56
C PHE A 680 -2.69 19.61 5.86
N LEU A 681 -1.84 20.51 5.35
CA LEU A 681 -0.75 20.20 4.43
C LEU A 681 0.44 21.15 4.59
N TYR A 682 1.64 20.57 4.66
CA TYR A 682 2.92 21.25 4.42
C TYR A 682 3.59 20.75 3.14
N VAL A 683 4.06 21.70 2.31
CA VAL A 683 4.95 21.42 1.16
C VAL A 683 6.08 22.45 1.17
N GLY A 684 7.32 22.04 1.40
CA GLY A 684 8.45 22.98 1.41
C GLY A 684 9.81 22.29 1.39
N LEU A 685 10.85 23.00 1.86
CA LEU A 685 12.23 22.54 1.82
C LEU A 685 12.64 22.11 0.39
N LYS A 686 12.91 20.83 0.14
CA LYS A 686 13.32 20.29 -1.17
C LYS A 686 12.16 19.74 -2.00
N ALA A 687 10.94 19.74 -1.47
CA ALA A 687 9.77 19.25 -2.18
C ALA A 687 9.47 20.10 -3.44
N ASN A 688 9.26 19.45 -4.59
CA ASN A 688 8.95 20.16 -5.83
C ASN A 688 7.97 19.41 -6.75
N PHE A 689 7.40 20.14 -7.71
CA PHE A 689 6.45 19.66 -8.72
C PHE A 689 5.21 18.99 -8.12
N VAL A 690 4.45 19.76 -7.35
CA VAL A 690 3.28 19.29 -6.59
C VAL A 690 1.98 19.75 -7.24
N SER A 691 0.99 18.86 -7.34
CA SER A 691 -0.39 19.22 -7.72
C SER A 691 -1.39 18.75 -6.67
N VAL A 692 -2.28 19.64 -6.28
CA VAL A 692 -3.45 19.36 -5.44
C VAL A 692 -4.67 19.67 -6.30
N ASN A 693 -5.37 18.64 -6.78
CA ASN A 693 -6.51 18.78 -7.69
C ASN A 693 -7.78 18.17 -7.08
N ASP A 694 -8.95 18.78 -7.26
CA ASP A 694 -10.24 18.21 -6.81
C ASP A 694 -10.26 17.83 -5.30
N CYS A 695 -9.56 18.55 -4.42
CA CYS A 695 -9.49 18.23 -2.99
C CYS A 695 -10.42 19.10 -2.14
N PHE A 696 -10.90 18.55 -1.02
CA PHE A 696 -11.72 19.26 -0.04
C PHE A 696 -10.91 19.56 1.22
N PHE A 697 -11.01 20.79 1.72
CA PHE A 697 -10.38 21.29 2.93
C PHE A 697 -11.44 22.04 3.74
N GLY A 698 -11.50 21.80 5.05
CA GLY A 698 -12.35 22.60 5.91
C GLY A 698 -12.22 22.29 7.39
N GLY A 699 -12.91 23.09 8.21
CA GLY A 699 -13.01 22.83 9.64
C GLY A 699 -11.77 23.21 10.45
N HIS A 700 -11.08 24.30 10.12
CA HIS A 700 -9.72 24.51 10.66
C HIS A 700 -9.34 25.99 10.71
N LYS A 701 -8.52 26.39 11.69
CA LYS A 701 -7.94 27.73 11.72
C LYS A 701 -6.98 27.96 10.57
N TYR A 702 -6.02 27.07 10.32
CA TYR A 702 -4.99 27.26 9.30
C TYR A 702 -5.11 26.24 8.16
N GLY A 703 -5.26 26.74 6.94
CA GLY A 703 -5.16 25.92 5.73
C GLY A 703 -3.72 25.54 5.38
N LEU A 704 -3.32 25.73 4.12
CA LEU A 704 -2.05 25.17 3.64
C LEU A 704 -0.85 26.08 4.02
N ILE A 705 0.29 25.45 4.31
CA ILE A 705 1.57 26.13 4.58
C ILE A 705 2.63 25.67 3.59
N LEU A 706 3.10 26.58 2.74
CA LEU A 706 3.83 26.24 1.51
C LEU A 706 5.13 27.07 1.39
N GLY A 707 6.21 26.40 1.01
CA GLY A 707 7.57 26.95 1.05
C GLY A 707 8.30 26.68 2.37
N TYR A 708 9.62 26.87 2.38
CA TYR A 708 10.41 26.84 3.61
C TYR A 708 9.90 27.89 4.62
N PRO A 709 9.66 27.57 5.91
CA PRO A 709 8.92 28.44 6.82
C PRO A 709 9.72 29.58 7.46
N GLY A 710 11.06 29.52 7.42
CA GLY A 710 11.94 30.58 7.93
C GLY A 710 12.29 31.61 6.85
N GLU A 711 12.92 32.71 7.27
CA GLU A 711 13.27 33.85 6.39
C GLU A 711 14.73 33.81 5.91
N ASP A 712 15.53 32.91 6.50
CA ASP A 712 16.90 32.58 6.12
C ASP A 712 16.98 31.67 4.87
N GLY A 713 15.87 31.44 4.19
CA GLY A 713 15.76 30.49 3.07
C GLY A 713 16.24 30.97 1.70
N HIS A 714 16.62 32.25 1.56
CA HIS A 714 17.05 32.82 0.28
C HIS A 714 18.25 32.05 -0.32
N GLY A 715 18.25 31.88 -1.66
CA GLY A 715 19.28 31.16 -2.40
C GLY A 715 19.20 29.63 -2.27
N THR A 716 18.77 29.10 -1.13
CA THR A 716 18.63 27.64 -0.91
C THR A 716 17.25 27.13 -1.35
N TYR A 717 16.18 27.85 -1.00
CA TYR A 717 14.79 27.44 -1.28
C TYR A 717 14.09 28.35 -2.30
N THR A 718 14.74 29.41 -2.78
CA THR A 718 14.23 30.27 -3.86
C THR A 718 13.84 29.43 -5.09
N GLY A 719 12.58 29.55 -5.52
CA GLY A 719 11.98 28.75 -6.59
C GLY A 719 11.24 27.48 -6.16
N TYR A 720 11.27 27.13 -4.87
CA TYR A 720 10.65 25.91 -4.32
C TYR A 720 9.52 26.23 -3.33
N PRO A 721 8.38 25.52 -3.38
CA PRO A 721 7.97 24.55 -4.40
C PRO A 721 7.39 25.21 -5.66
N CYS A 722 7.48 24.53 -6.80
CA CYS A 722 6.58 24.74 -7.95
C CYS A 722 5.32 23.91 -7.73
N MET A 723 4.17 24.56 -7.56
CA MET A 723 2.94 23.93 -7.09
C MET A 723 1.68 24.43 -7.81
N THR A 724 0.74 23.52 -8.04
CA THR A 724 -0.60 23.80 -8.58
C THR A 724 -1.68 23.40 -7.57
N ILE A 725 -2.64 24.28 -7.31
CA ILE A 725 -3.83 24.03 -6.48
C ILE A 725 -5.05 24.33 -7.35
N SER A 726 -5.82 23.31 -7.74
CA SER A 726 -6.94 23.53 -8.66
C SER A 726 -8.18 22.72 -8.38
N ASN A 727 -9.33 23.29 -8.73
CA ASN A 727 -10.65 22.66 -8.55
C ASN A 727 -10.88 22.18 -7.09
N CYS A 728 -10.23 22.81 -6.11
CA CYS A 728 -10.36 22.46 -4.69
C CYS A 728 -11.44 23.30 -4.01
N TYR A 729 -12.06 22.73 -2.97
CA TYR A 729 -13.04 23.42 -2.13
C TYR A 729 -12.46 23.65 -0.73
N PHE A 730 -12.30 24.91 -0.35
CA PHE A 730 -12.00 25.35 1.02
C PHE A 730 -13.28 25.87 1.65
N ARG A 731 -13.71 25.26 2.76
CA ARG A 731 -14.92 25.65 3.51
C ARG A 731 -14.58 25.82 4.98
N GLN A 732 -14.91 26.94 5.61
CA GLN A 732 -14.67 27.11 7.06
C GLN A 732 -13.19 26.86 7.42
N THR A 733 -12.31 27.41 6.58
CA THR A 733 -10.86 27.43 6.80
C THR A 733 -10.50 28.89 7.08
N LEU A 734 -10.28 29.23 8.35
CA LEU A 734 -10.28 30.64 8.76
C LEU A 734 -9.17 31.43 8.08
N THR A 735 -7.92 30.98 8.15
CA THR A 735 -6.79 31.66 7.50
C THR A 735 -5.96 30.69 6.68
N ARG A 736 -5.30 31.20 5.62
CA ARG A 736 -4.52 30.42 4.65
C ARG A 736 -5.41 29.51 3.79
N ALA A 737 -6.48 30.06 3.22
CA ALA A 737 -7.43 29.37 2.34
C ALA A 737 -7.45 30.00 0.91
N PRO A 738 -6.51 29.67 -0.01
CA PRO A 738 -5.83 28.38 -0.08
C PRO A 738 -4.50 28.24 0.68
N GLY A 739 -3.76 29.31 1.02
CA GLY A 739 -2.47 29.09 1.67
C GLY A 739 -1.63 30.31 2.03
N LEU A 740 -0.66 30.08 2.93
CA LEU A 740 0.53 30.92 3.07
C LEU A 740 1.64 30.35 2.19
N MET A 741 2.28 31.22 1.39
CA MET A 741 3.19 30.81 0.34
C MET A 741 4.51 31.58 0.44
N ARG A 742 5.64 30.85 0.45
CA ARG A 742 7.02 31.37 0.42
C ARG A 742 7.82 30.76 -0.73
N TYR A 743 8.80 31.51 -1.22
CA TYR A 743 9.90 31.21 -2.15
C TYR A 743 9.57 30.63 -3.53
N GLY A 744 8.47 29.90 -3.68
CA GLY A 744 8.11 29.12 -4.85
C GLY A 744 7.21 29.81 -5.88
N TYR A 745 6.69 28.98 -6.78
CA TYR A 745 5.78 29.35 -7.87
C TYR A 745 4.45 28.63 -7.69
N PHE A 746 3.37 29.39 -7.54
CA PHE A 746 2.06 28.85 -7.14
C PHE A 746 1.00 29.21 -8.17
N HIS A 747 0.38 28.19 -8.77
CA HIS A 747 -0.78 28.37 -9.65
C HIS A 747 -2.04 27.92 -8.93
N CYS A 748 -3.01 28.83 -8.77
CA CYS A 748 -4.26 28.56 -8.07
C CYS A 748 -5.45 28.87 -8.98
N TYR A 749 -6.20 27.86 -9.45
CA TYR A 749 -7.32 28.09 -10.36
C TYR A 749 -8.56 27.19 -10.17
N ASN A 750 -9.73 27.68 -10.59
CA ASN A 750 -11.02 27.02 -10.43
C ASN A 750 -11.36 26.60 -8.97
N ASN A 751 -10.71 27.17 -7.95
CA ASN A 751 -10.99 26.83 -6.56
C ASN A 751 -12.21 27.60 -6.04
N TYR A 752 -12.93 27.00 -5.10
CA TYR A 752 -13.98 27.67 -4.34
C TYR A 752 -13.53 27.82 -2.90
N VAL A 753 -13.64 29.03 -2.36
CA VAL A 753 -13.28 29.39 -0.99
C VAL A 753 -14.48 30.07 -0.36
N TYR A 754 -15.01 29.46 0.70
CA TYR A 754 -16.24 29.86 1.37
C TYR A 754 -16.08 29.88 2.88
N ASP A 755 -16.59 30.92 3.53
CA ASP A 755 -16.61 31.10 4.99
C ASP A 755 -15.18 31.10 5.56
N PHE A 756 -14.50 32.25 5.44
CA PHE A 756 -13.06 32.40 5.72
C PHE A 756 -12.68 33.82 6.16
N ASP A 757 -11.62 33.95 6.96
CA ASP A 757 -11.04 35.22 7.41
C ASP A 757 -9.93 35.74 6.48
N LEU A 758 -9.04 34.85 6.00
CA LEU A 758 -7.92 35.18 5.14
C LEU A 758 -7.58 34.06 4.14
N GLY A 759 -7.65 34.37 2.85
CA GLY A 759 -7.37 33.47 1.76
C GLY A 759 -5.87 33.30 1.49
N TYR A 760 -5.32 34.11 0.59
CA TYR A 760 -3.89 34.08 0.29
C TYR A 760 -3.09 34.88 1.31
N THR A 761 -2.00 34.30 1.81
CA THR A 761 -0.92 35.03 2.48
C THR A 761 0.35 34.94 1.62
N PRO A 762 0.54 35.85 0.64
CA PRO A 762 1.81 35.97 -0.06
C PRO A 762 2.89 36.36 0.94
N TYR A 763 3.97 35.60 0.99
CA TYR A 763 5.09 35.81 1.90
C TYR A 763 6.40 35.75 1.07
N THR A 764 7.54 35.78 1.73
CA THR A 764 8.90 35.97 1.17
C THR A 764 9.13 35.30 -0.17
N ASP A 765 9.48 36.10 -1.19
CA ASP A 765 9.86 35.68 -2.54
C ASP A 765 8.82 34.83 -3.31
N CYS A 766 7.60 34.65 -2.82
CA CYS A 766 6.61 33.81 -3.51
C CYS A 766 6.11 34.47 -4.81
N ASN A 767 5.79 33.65 -5.81
CA ASN A 767 5.22 34.10 -7.09
C ASN A 767 3.87 33.40 -7.32
N ILE A 768 2.79 34.06 -6.94
CA ILE A 768 1.43 33.50 -7.02
C ILE A 768 0.72 34.00 -8.27
N TYR A 769 0.13 33.08 -9.03
CA TYR A 769 -0.82 33.35 -10.10
C TYR A 769 -2.16 32.68 -9.77
N SER A 770 -3.15 33.49 -9.42
CA SER A 770 -4.54 33.12 -9.14
C SER A 770 -5.39 33.39 -10.37
N GLU A 771 -6.29 32.50 -10.76
CA GLU A 771 -7.26 32.79 -11.83
C GLU A 771 -8.55 31.98 -11.72
N LYS A 772 -9.68 32.60 -12.10
CA LYS A 772 -11.00 31.95 -12.16
C LYS A 772 -11.44 31.22 -10.88
N ASN A 773 -10.95 31.64 -9.72
CA ASN A 773 -11.41 31.16 -8.42
C ASN A 773 -12.71 31.86 -8.02
N TYR A 774 -13.39 31.35 -6.99
CA TYR A 774 -14.59 31.96 -6.42
C TYR A 774 -14.41 32.11 -4.91
N PHE A 775 -14.40 33.35 -4.43
CA PHE A 775 -14.28 33.71 -3.01
C PHE A 775 -15.60 34.30 -2.51
N GLU A 776 -16.15 33.76 -1.43
CA GLU A 776 -17.46 34.14 -0.89
C GLU A 776 -17.49 34.04 0.65
N ALA A 777 -18.34 34.83 1.29
CA ALA A 777 -18.45 34.90 2.76
C ALA A 777 -17.09 35.13 3.45
N GLY A 778 -16.29 36.06 2.91
CA GLY A 778 -15.06 36.53 3.56
C GLY A 778 -15.38 37.46 4.72
N SER A 779 -14.96 37.13 5.94
CA SER A 779 -15.42 37.77 7.18
C SER A 779 -14.70 39.09 7.53
N HIS A 780 -13.52 39.35 6.95
CA HIS A 780 -12.66 40.49 7.29
C HIS A 780 -12.32 41.38 6.08
N LYS A 781 -11.99 42.65 6.33
CA LYS A 781 -11.50 43.59 5.31
C LYS A 781 -10.14 43.13 4.76
N GLY A 782 -10.04 42.97 3.45
CA GLY A 782 -8.84 42.44 2.79
C GLY A 782 -8.71 40.91 2.86
N CYS A 783 -9.78 40.20 3.22
CA CYS A 783 -9.77 38.75 3.41
C CYS A 783 -9.20 37.94 2.24
N VAL A 784 -9.27 38.39 0.98
CA VAL A 784 -8.76 37.56 -0.14
C VAL A 784 -7.23 37.51 -0.20
N VAL A 785 -6.53 38.61 0.10
CA VAL A 785 -5.06 38.72 -0.01
C VAL A 785 -4.49 39.65 1.06
N ASN A 786 -3.55 39.16 1.86
CA ASN A 786 -2.76 39.97 2.78
C ASN A 786 -1.30 39.48 2.78
N ALA A 787 -0.36 40.24 2.20
CA ALA A 787 1.06 39.95 2.39
C ALA A 787 1.57 40.67 3.64
N MET A 788 2.16 39.90 4.55
CA MET A 788 2.93 40.47 5.64
C MET A 788 4.16 41.17 5.05
N ASP A 789 4.42 42.41 5.48
CA ASP A 789 5.61 43.19 5.15
C ASP A 789 5.95 43.40 3.66
N TYR A 790 4.98 43.20 2.75
CA TYR A 790 5.09 43.47 1.30
C TYR A 790 6.17 42.65 0.56
N ILE A 791 6.50 41.43 1.02
CA ILE A 791 7.62 40.62 0.51
C ILE A 791 7.26 39.52 -0.52
N GLY A 792 5.97 39.27 -0.76
CA GLY A 792 5.48 38.27 -1.73
C GLY A 792 4.75 38.87 -2.94
N ARG A 793 4.90 38.27 -4.14
CA ARG A 793 4.23 38.71 -5.38
C ARG A 793 2.95 37.93 -5.65
N PHE A 794 1.91 38.65 -6.09
CA PHE A 794 0.58 38.08 -6.36
C PHE A 794 -0.04 38.69 -7.63
N THR A 795 -0.85 37.91 -8.33
CA THR A 795 -1.68 38.38 -9.44
C THR A 795 -2.93 37.52 -9.52
N ASP A 796 -4.10 38.14 -9.65
CA ASP A 796 -5.36 37.44 -9.99
C ASP A 796 -5.78 37.72 -11.43
N SER A 797 -6.46 36.77 -12.06
CA SER A 797 -7.11 36.94 -13.37
C SER A 797 -8.55 36.40 -13.36
N GLY A 798 -9.51 37.30 -13.22
CA GLY A 798 -10.94 37.02 -13.45
C GLY A 798 -11.57 36.03 -12.48
N SER A 799 -11.08 35.95 -11.24
CA SER A 799 -11.80 35.32 -10.13
C SER A 799 -13.01 36.17 -9.71
N VAL A 800 -13.99 35.56 -9.04
CA VAL A 800 -14.97 36.28 -8.21
C VAL A 800 -14.33 36.49 -6.85
N LEU A 801 -14.24 37.75 -6.40
CA LEU A 801 -13.54 38.14 -5.19
C LEU A 801 -14.55 38.69 -4.17
N SER A 802 -14.49 38.20 -2.92
CA SER A 802 -15.31 38.72 -1.81
C SER A 802 -14.83 40.09 -1.29
N TRP A 803 -13.64 40.55 -1.70
CA TRP A 803 -13.09 41.85 -1.34
C TRP A 803 -12.19 42.41 -2.47
N ASP A 804 -12.11 43.74 -2.57
CA ASP A 804 -11.23 44.42 -3.53
C ASP A 804 -9.74 44.26 -3.17
N ILE A 805 -9.00 43.58 -4.04
CA ILE A 805 -7.55 43.35 -3.90
C ILE A 805 -6.69 44.49 -4.48
N SER A 806 -7.27 45.54 -5.09
CA SER A 806 -6.49 46.68 -5.62
C SER A 806 -5.68 47.41 -4.55
N THR A 807 -6.16 47.33 -3.29
CA THR A 807 -5.52 47.90 -2.10
C THR A 807 -4.65 46.89 -1.34
N ALA A 808 -4.48 45.67 -1.85
CA ALA A 808 -3.69 44.64 -1.19
C ALA A 808 -2.21 45.05 -1.08
N LYS A 809 -1.68 44.93 0.13
CA LYS A 809 -0.24 45.12 0.41
C LYS A 809 0.50 43.89 -0.12
N ILE A 810 1.26 44.04 -1.21
CA ILE A 810 2.05 42.98 -1.87
C ILE A 810 3.33 43.56 -2.47
N ALA A 811 4.32 42.72 -2.80
CA ALA A 811 5.59 43.10 -3.45
C ALA A 811 5.43 43.55 -4.92
N GLY A 812 4.21 43.53 -5.44
CA GLY A 812 3.86 43.79 -6.83
C GLY A 812 3.31 42.57 -7.56
N ALA A 813 3.05 42.76 -8.86
CA ALA A 813 2.50 41.72 -9.72
C ALA A 813 3.49 40.55 -9.92
N SER A 814 2.97 39.33 -9.97
CA SER A 814 3.72 38.15 -10.34
C SER A 814 3.89 38.10 -11.86
N SER A 815 5.13 37.92 -12.34
CA SER A 815 5.43 37.69 -13.76
C SER A 815 5.26 36.23 -14.19
N PHE A 816 5.08 35.30 -13.23
CA PHE A 816 4.86 33.89 -13.50
C PHE A 816 3.55 33.67 -14.29
N ARG A 817 3.63 32.89 -15.37
CA ARG A 817 2.49 32.47 -16.19
C ARG A 817 2.54 30.95 -16.38
N PRO A 818 1.66 30.17 -15.74
CA PRO A 818 1.69 28.71 -15.74
C PRO A 818 1.56 28.06 -17.13
N SER A 819 0.92 28.75 -18.07
CA SER A 819 0.77 28.31 -19.47
C SER A 819 2.10 28.17 -20.22
N ASN A 820 3.19 28.77 -19.72
CA ASN A 820 4.54 28.53 -20.23
C ASN A 820 5.09 27.15 -19.80
N ASN A 821 4.56 26.58 -18.70
CA ASN A 821 5.02 25.34 -18.08
C ASN A 821 4.17 24.13 -18.44
N TYR A 822 2.84 24.25 -18.48
CA TYR A 822 1.92 23.15 -18.81
C TYR A 822 0.61 23.64 -19.43
N GLY A 823 -0.06 22.74 -20.15
CA GLY A 823 -1.44 22.94 -20.58
C GLY A 823 -2.43 22.66 -19.46
N TYR A 824 -3.48 23.47 -19.36
CA TYR A 824 -4.60 23.34 -18.43
C TYR A 824 -5.82 24.06 -19.01
N SER A 825 -6.99 23.89 -18.40
CA SER A 825 -8.21 24.59 -18.79
C SER A 825 -8.93 25.20 -17.59
N THR A 826 -9.23 26.49 -17.67
CA THR A 826 -10.05 27.17 -16.66
C THR A 826 -11.53 27.08 -17.01
N ARG A 827 -12.40 27.06 -16.00
CA ARG A 827 -13.84 27.26 -16.15
C ARG A 827 -14.17 28.72 -15.79
N ASP A 828 -15.39 29.19 -16.01
CA ASP A 828 -15.82 30.43 -15.36
C ASP A 828 -15.95 30.19 -13.83
N PRO A 829 -15.82 31.23 -12.99
CA PRO A 829 -15.86 31.06 -11.53
C PRO A 829 -17.12 30.39 -11.00
N GLN A 830 -18.30 30.61 -11.61
CA GLN A 830 -19.54 30.02 -11.14
C GLN A 830 -19.60 28.52 -11.47
N SER A 831 -19.15 28.13 -12.67
CA SER A 831 -18.94 26.72 -13.02
C SER A 831 -17.87 26.06 -12.14
N ALA A 832 -16.83 26.78 -11.74
CA ALA A 832 -15.81 26.30 -10.79
C ALA A 832 -16.40 26.04 -9.39
N LYS A 833 -17.20 26.97 -8.85
CA LYS A 833 -17.98 26.77 -7.62
C LYS A 833 -18.92 25.56 -7.73
N ASN A 834 -19.65 25.43 -8.84
CA ASN A 834 -20.57 24.31 -9.05
C ASN A 834 -19.84 22.96 -9.18
N TRP A 835 -18.65 22.94 -9.79
CA TRP A 835 -17.80 21.75 -9.90
C TRP A 835 -17.28 21.30 -8.53
N THR A 836 -16.62 22.22 -7.83
CA THR A 836 -15.95 21.97 -6.55
C THR A 836 -16.92 21.47 -5.48
N VAL A 837 -18.10 22.09 -5.34
CA VAL A 837 -19.16 21.63 -4.42
C VAL A 837 -19.64 20.21 -4.73
N LYS A 838 -19.59 19.76 -5.99
CA LYS A 838 -20.10 18.45 -6.42
C LYS A 838 -19.05 17.33 -6.37
N TYR A 839 -17.80 17.63 -6.72
CA TYR A 839 -16.78 16.60 -6.99
C TYR A 839 -15.53 16.69 -6.11
N ALA A 840 -15.24 17.82 -5.45
CA ALA A 840 -14.03 17.92 -4.65
C ALA A 840 -14.10 17.04 -3.39
N GLY A 841 -12.97 16.42 -3.05
CA GLY A 841 -12.85 15.50 -1.92
C GLY A 841 -13.05 14.03 -2.28
N ALA A 842 -12.91 13.16 -1.27
CA ALA A 842 -13.06 11.72 -1.41
C ALA A 842 -14.52 11.30 -1.69
N GLN A 843 -14.67 10.24 -2.47
CA GLN A 843 -15.92 9.76 -3.05
C GLN A 843 -16.10 8.26 -2.78
N SER A 844 -17.33 7.86 -2.48
CA SER A 844 -17.73 6.45 -2.38
C SER A 844 -18.15 5.85 -3.74
N GLY A 845 -17.62 6.40 -4.83
CA GLY A 845 -17.93 6.01 -6.21
C GLY A 845 -16.91 6.55 -7.20
N ALA A 846 -17.10 6.26 -8.49
CA ALA A 846 -16.14 6.59 -9.54
C ALA A 846 -15.79 8.09 -9.59
N LEU A 847 -14.48 8.40 -9.56
CA LEU A 847 -13.99 9.79 -9.57
C LEU A 847 -14.25 10.47 -10.91
N THR A 848 -14.61 11.75 -10.85
CA THR A 848 -14.83 12.61 -12.02
C THR A 848 -13.70 13.63 -12.06
N TYR A 849 -12.73 13.43 -12.96
CA TYR A 849 -11.56 14.30 -13.05
C TYR A 849 -11.88 15.62 -13.77
N SER A 850 -11.35 16.72 -13.22
CA SER A 850 -11.46 18.10 -13.74
C SER A 850 -10.91 18.31 -15.14
N SER A 851 -10.01 17.45 -15.61
CA SER A 851 -9.39 17.48 -16.94
C SER A 851 -10.26 16.88 -18.07
N ASN A 852 -11.56 16.68 -17.85
CA ASN A 852 -12.54 16.23 -18.86
C ASN A 852 -13.51 17.33 -19.28
#